data_AF-A0A9P4HZ06-F1
#
_entry.id   AF-A0A9P4HZ06-F1
#
_cell.length_a   1.000
_cell.length_b   1.000
_cell.length_c   1.000
_cell.angle_alpha   90.00
_cell.angle_beta   90.00
_cell.angle_gamma   90.00
#
_symmetry.space_group_name_H-M   'P 1'
#
loop_
_entity.id
_entity.type
_entity.pdbx_description
1 polymer ?
#
loop_
_entity_poly.entity_id
_entity_poly.type
_entity_poly.pdbx_seq_one_letter_code
_entity_poly.pdbx_strand_id
1 'polypeptide(L)'
;MPERVIVVGAGLSGLSAAHTIYLAGGNVLLLDKNNFMGGNSTKATSGINGALTRTQVDHKIADSVKQFYDDTLKSARDKARPDLIKVLTYKSAAAVEWLQDVFNLDLTLVSRLGGHSHPRTHRGHDAKFPGMAITYALMQRFEELAEAEPERVALVKKAKVTKVNKNGNTVTGVTYMFNNEETTVDGPVILATGGYAADFSETSLLKKWRPDTFGLATTNGVHATGDGHKMLMEIGANGIDMDKVQVHPTGLVDPKDPGSKWKFLAAEALRGEGGLLLNGKGQRFSDELGHRDYVSGKMWEEKENGLWPIRLVLNSKASNVLDFHTRHYSGRGLMKKMTGAELAKEIGCSEKDLQATFTNYNAIADGKEKDPFGKKFFHNLPFDINDTFHVALMEPVLHFTMGGIEINDQAQCLNSEGKPFDGLFVCGELAGGVHGANRLGGSSLLGCVVYGRVAGDSASKYLFQRVLNQGMSPAAQRLGQISLHIDPAQPGKVSVEWGSGASGSSSTSQSQSSDPVANQKQFSAAPVLKGGAADSSDPAKVSSPNKALKEFKVPEKEFSLEEIGKHNKKEDLWIAVKGVVMNVTDWVDEHPGGPQALFSHMGKDASEEFEMLHDDEVIPKYAPEIVIGRVAGQKITLEY
;
A
#
# COMPACT_ATOMS: atom_id res chain seq x y z
N MET A 1 22.55 20.60 -13.17
CA MET A 1 22.36 19.35 -12.41
C MET A 1 22.16 18.22 -13.39
N PRO A 2 22.60 16.98 -13.09
CA PRO A 2 22.32 15.85 -13.98
C PRO A 2 20.81 15.65 -14.12
N GLU A 3 20.34 15.22 -15.30
CA GLU A 3 18.91 15.06 -15.58
C GLU A 3 18.31 14.00 -14.62
N ARG A 4 17.13 14.30 -14.05
CA ARG A 4 16.47 13.48 -13.01
C ARG A 4 15.04 13.15 -13.44
N VAL A 5 14.56 11.98 -13.02
CA VAL A 5 13.12 11.68 -13.01
C VAL A 5 12.53 12.22 -11.71
N ILE A 6 11.44 12.96 -11.82
CA ILE A 6 10.69 13.50 -10.68
C ILE A 6 9.58 12.52 -10.34
N VAL A 7 9.57 12.01 -9.12
CA VAL A 7 8.52 11.13 -8.60
C VAL A 7 7.72 11.90 -7.55
N VAL A 8 6.40 11.94 -7.70
CA VAL A 8 5.49 12.69 -6.82
C VAL A 8 4.61 11.73 -6.02
N GLY A 9 4.83 11.71 -4.70
CA GLY A 9 4.18 10.82 -3.75
C GLY A 9 5.10 9.65 -3.37
N ALA A 10 5.48 9.57 -2.10
CA ALA A 10 6.37 8.55 -1.54
C ALA A 10 5.60 7.39 -0.90
N GLY A 11 4.43 7.03 -1.44
CA GLY A 11 3.77 5.75 -1.15
C GLY A 11 4.53 4.57 -1.77
N LEU A 12 4.03 3.35 -1.57
CA LEU A 12 4.67 2.15 -2.11
C LEU A 12 4.91 2.22 -3.63
N SER A 13 4.00 2.79 -4.41
CA SER A 13 4.18 2.92 -5.86
C SER A 13 5.32 3.87 -6.23
N GLY A 14 5.37 5.04 -5.58
CA GLY A 14 6.42 6.03 -5.85
C GLY A 14 7.79 5.54 -5.41
N LEU A 15 7.87 4.90 -4.24
CA LEU A 15 9.11 4.25 -3.80
C LEU A 15 9.54 3.10 -4.73
N SER A 16 8.60 2.30 -5.20
CA SER A 16 8.89 1.24 -6.18
C SER A 16 9.42 1.81 -7.50
N ALA A 17 8.82 2.91 -7.98
CA ALA A 17 9.29 3.62 -9.17
C ALA A 17 10.69 4.22 -8.95
N ALA A 18 10.90 4.90 -7.83
CA ALA A 18 12.16 5.54 -7.47
C ALA A 18 13.32 4.54 -7.39
N HIS A 19 13.13 3.42 -6.68
CA HIS A 19 14.13 2.35 -6.64
C HIS A 19 14.39 1.74 -8.01
N THR A 20 13.36 1.56 -8.84
CA THR A 20 13.52 1.04 -10.20
C THR A 20 14.35 1.97 -11.07
N ILE A 21 14.11 3.28 -10.99
CA ILE A 21 14.91 4.28 -11.72
C ILE A 21 16.37 4.25 -11.26
N TYR A 22 16.60 4.22 -9.95
CA TYR A 22 17.94 4.15 -9.37
C TYR A 22 18.69 2.89 -9.85
N LEU A 23 18.04 1.72 -9.80
CA LEU A 23 18.60 0.44 -10.25
C LEU A 23 18.85 0.40 -11.77
N ALA A 24 18.06 1.14 -12.55
CA ALA A 24 18.28 1.31 -13.99
C ALA A 24 19.43 2.30 -14.31
N GLY A 25 20.02 2.95 -13.30
CA GLY A 25 21.11 3.93 -13.46
C GLY A 25 20.65 5.39 -13.55
N GLY A 26 19.35 5.66 -13.43
CA GLY A 26 18.80 7.02 -13.46
C GLY A 26 18.98 7.76 -12.14
N ASN A 27 18.82 9.09 -12.19
CA ASN A 27 18.78 9.94 -11.00
C ASN A 27 17.33 10.27 -10.64
N VAL A 28 17.03 10.38 -9.35
CA VAL A 28 15.66 10.51 -8.84
C VAL A 28 15.53 11.70 -7.90
N LEU A 29 14.47 12.48 -8.10
CA LEU A 29 13.94 13.41 -7.10
C LEU A 29 12.56 12.91 -6.64
N LEU A 30 12.44 12.49 -5.39
CA LEU A 30 11.18 12.07 -4.79
C LEU A 30 10.60 13.22 -3.94
N LEU A 31 9.39 13.64 -4.26
CA LEU A 31 8.65 14.69 -3.56
C LEU A 31 7.46 14.09 -2.81
N ASP A 32 7.28 14.42 -1.54
CA ASP A 32 6.07 14.07 -0.78
C ASP A 32 5.54 15.27 -0.01
N LYS A 33 4.21 15.45 -0.02
CA LYS A 33 3.55 16.57 0.67
C LYS A 33 3.55 16.42 2.20
N ASN A 34 3.70 15.21 2.70
CA ASN A 34 3.69 14.91 4.13
C ASN A 34 5.12 14.91 4.70
N ASN A 35 5.21 15.00 6.04
CA ASN A 35 6.49 14.82 6.73
C ASN A 35 6.95 13.36 6.76
N PHE A 36 6.00 12.43 6.73
CA PHE A 36 6.25 11.00 6.74
C PHE A 36 5.76 10.35 5.44
N MET A 37 6.59 9.49 4.87
CA MET A 37 6.32 8.80 3.61
C MET A 37 5.34 7.63 3.77
N GLY A 38 5.00 6.94 2.68
CA GLY A 38 4.30 5.66 2.71
C GLY A 38 2.78 5.74 2.50
N GLY A 39 2.14 6.85 2.90
CA GLY A 39 0.72 7.12 2.62
C GLY A 39 -0.21 6.00 3.12
N ASN A 40 -1.19 5.59 2.30
CA ASN A 40 -2.08 4.47 2.68
C ASN A 40 -1.39 3.10 2.64
N SER A 41 -0.22 2.99 2.00
CA SER A 41 0.43 1.69 1.79
C SER A 41 0.90 1.08 3.11
N THR A 42 1.34 1.91 4.06
CA THR A 42 1.75 1.52 5.41
C THR A 42 0.58 0.99 6.25
N LYS A 43 -0.66 1.32 5.88
CA LYS A 43 -1.89 0.90 6.57
C LYS A 43 -2.45 -0.43 6.05
N ALA A 44 -1.86 -1.03 5.02
CA ALA A 44 -2.38 -2.26 4.44
C ALA A 44 -2.10 -3.48 5.34
N THR A 45 -3.15 -4.21 5.72
CA THR A 45 -3.07 -5.22 6.78
C THR A 45 -3.06 -6.68 6.30
N SER A 46 -3.51 -6.97 5.07
CA SER A 46 -3.72 -8.37 4.65
C SER A 46 -2.55 -9.02 3.91
N GLY A 47 -1.83 -8.26 3.06
CA GLY A 47 -0.71 -8.78 2.26
C GLY A 47 -0.75 -8.36 0.79
N ILE A 48 0.19 -8.88 0.00
CA ILE A 48 0.41 -8.59 -1.42
C ILE A 48 0.13 -9.82 -2.27
N ASN A 49 -0.60 -9.68 -3.38
CA ASN A 49 -0.87 -10.85 -4.25
C ASN A 49 0.34 -11.22 -5.11
N GLY A 50 0.56 -12.52 -5.31
CA GLY A 50 1.52 -13.08 -6.26
C GLY A 50 1.06 -14.44 -6.76
N ALA A 51 1.11 -14.68 -8.06
CA ALA A 51 0.75 -15.97 -8.64
C ALA A 51 1.96 -16.63 -9.30
N LEU A 52 2.12 -17.93 -9.08
CA LEU A 52 3.28 -18.72 -9.47
C LEU A 52 4.59 -18.21 -8.85
N THR A 53 4.57 -17.84 -7.57
CA THR A 53 5.77 -17.42 -6.83
C THR A 53 6.58 -18.62 -6.33
N ARG A 54 7.88 -18.44 -6.09
CA ARG A 54 8.71 -19.46 -5.39
C ARG A 54 8.04 -20.01 -4.13
N THR A 55 7.53 -19.12 -3.28
CA THR A 55 6.78 -19.48 -2.06
C THR A 55 5.55 -20.36 -2.33
N GLN A 56 4.76 -20.07 -3.38
CA GLN A 56 3.61 -20.91 -3.72
C GLN A 56 4.03 -22.30 -4.21
N VAL A 57 5.14 -22.39 -4.94
CA VAL A 57 5.72 -23.66 -5.39
C VAL A 57 6.17 -24.50 -4.19
N ASP A 58 6.87 -23.90 -3.23
CA ASP A 58 7.33 -24.57 -2.00
C ASP A 58 6.16 -25.09 -1.16
N HIS A 59 5.08 -24.31 -1.06
CA HIS A 59 3.84 -24.71 -0.39
C HIS A 59 2.93 -25.63 -1.22
N LYS A 60 3.36 -26.02 -2.43
CA LYS A 60 2.59 -26.88 -3.36
C LYS A 60 1.20 -26.32 -3.68
N ILE A 61 1.08 -24.99 -3.73
CA ILE A 61 -0.15 -24.30 -4.12
C ILE A 61 -0.26 -24.34 -5.65
N ALA A 62 -1.31 -24.99 -6.15
CA ALA A 62 -1.55 -25.19 -7.59
C ALA A 62 -2.17 -23.95 -8.28
N ASP A 63 -1.65 -22.76 -7.98
CA ASP A 63 -2.06 -21.50 -8.62
C ASP A 63 -1.33 -21.29 -9.95
N SER A 64 -1.85 -20.39 -10.77
CA SER A 64 -1.23 -20.00 -12.03
C SER A 64 -1.53 -18.55 -12.35
N VAL A 65 -0.65 -17.92 -13.13
CA VAL A 65 -0.87 -16.57 -13.64
C VAL A 65 -2.19 -16.46 -14.41
N LYS A 66 -2.58 -17.50 -15.17
CA LYS A 66 -3.86 -17.53 -15.88
C LYS A 66 -5.05 -17.52 -14.93
N GLN A 67 -5.05 -18.33 -13.88
CA GLN A 67 -6.14 -18.32 -12.90
C GLN A 67 -6.24 -16.97 -12.17
N PHE A 68 -5.10 -16.35 -11.84
CA PHE A 68 -5.11 -15.02 -11.24
C PHE A 68 -5.63 -13.95 -12.22
N TYR A 69 -5.27 -14.04 -13.50
CA TYR A 69 -5.83 -13.20 -14.57
C TYR A 69 -7.35 -13.37 -14.67
N ASP A 70 -7.85 -14.61 -14.71
CA ASP A 70 -9.29 -14.91 -14.84
C ASP A 70 -10.08 -14.42 -13.62
N ASP A 71 -9.55 -14.60 -12.40
CA ASP A 71 -10.16 -14.07 -11.16
C ASP A 71 -10.23 -12.53 -11.20
N THR A 72 -9.16 -11.88 -11.64
CA THR A 72 -9.10 -10.41 -11.74
C THR A 72 -10.05 -9.89 -12.82
N LEU A 73 -10.11 -10.55 -13.98
CA LEU A 73 -11.04 -10.21 -15.06
C LEU A 73 -12.50 -10.33 -14.61
N LYS A 74 -12.83 -11.42 -13.90
CA LYS A 74 -14.16 -11.64 -13.33
C LYS A 74 -14.53 -10.57 -12.30
N SER A 75 -13.57 -10.11 -11.49
CA SER A 75 -13.79 -9.02 -10.54
C SER A 75 -13.96 -7.66 -11.23
N ALA A 76 -13.24 -7.42 -12.33
CA ALA A 76 -13.27 -6.16 -13.07
C ALA A 76 -14.57 -5.93 -13.87
N ARG A 77 -15.29 -7.01 -14.23
CA ARG A 77 -16.59 -6.99 -14.92
C ARG A 77 -16.54 -6.24 -16.27
N ASP A 78 -17.54 -5.42 -16.56
CA ASP A 78 -17.68 -4.60 -17.78
C ASP A 78 -16.61 -3.51 -17.91
N LYS A 79 -15.83 -3.27 -16.85
CA LYS A 79 -14.73 -2.29 -16.81
C LYS A 79 -13.36 -2.94 -16.94
N ALA A 80 -13.31 -4.20 -17.35
CA ALA A 80 -12.06 -4.90 -17.55
C ALA A 80 -11.18 -4.24 -18.63
N ARG A 81 -9.90 -4.04 -18.29
CA ARG A 81 -8.83 -3.68 -19.22
C ARG A 81 -7.83 -4.82 -19.33
N PRO A 82 -8.01 -5.76 -20.28
CA PRO A 82 -7.16 -6.93 -20.46
C PRO A 82 -5.67 -6.62 -20.55
N ASP A 83 -5.31 -5.51 -21.19
CA ASP A 83 -3.95 -4.98 -21.32
C ASP A 83 -3.33 -4.71 -19.94
N LEU A 84 -4.06 -4.01 -19.07
CA LEU A 84 -3.59 -3.66 -17.73
C LEU A 84 -3.61 -4.86 -16.77
N ILE A 85 -4.68 -5.66 -16.81
CA ILE A 85 -4.81 -6.86 -15.96
C ILE A 85 -3.70 -7.87 -16.29
N LYS A 86 -3.31 -7.99 -17.57
CA LYS A 86 -2.19 -8.84 -17.97
C LYS A 86 -0.88 -8.36 -17.34
N VAL A 87 -0.57 -7.07 -17.40
CA VAL A 87 0.62 -6.50 -16.74
C VAL A 87 0.60 -6.81 -15.24
N LEU A 88 -0.50 -6.51 -14.55
CA LEU A 88 -0.64 -6.73 -13.10
C LEU A 88 -0.38 -8.19 -12.71
N THR A 89 -1.01 -9.13 -13.40
CA THR A 89 -1.01 -10.54 -13.00
C THR A 89 0.24 -11.28 -13.48
N TYR A 90 0.73 -11.01 -14.69
CA TYR A 90 1.91 -11.68 -15.25
C TYR A 90 3.22 -11.18 -14.66
N LYS A 91 3.27 -9.97 -14.11
CA LYS A 91 4.43 -9.45 -13.36
C LYS A 91 4.35 -9.71 -11.86
N SER A 92 3.33 -10.42 -11.37
CA SER A 92 3.06 -10.51 -9.93
C SER A 92 4.12 -11.28 -9.15
N ALA A 93 4.60 -12.42 -9.65
CA ALA A 93 5.70 -13.16 -9.01
C ALA A 93 6.99 -12.33 -8.94
N ALA A 94 7.40 -11.75 -10.06
CA ALA A 94 8.59 -10.90 -10.11
C ALA A 94 8.51 -9.66 -9.20
N ALA A 95 7.30 -9.16 -8.92
CA ALA A 95 7.09 -8.08 -7.95
C ALA A 95 7.29 -8.55 -6.51
N VAL A 96 6.69 -9.69 -6.13
CA VAL A 96 6.88 -10.30 -4.79
C VAL A 96 8.34 -10.68 -4.57
N GLU A 97 8.97 -11.33 -5.54
CA GLU A 97 10.35 -11.80 -5.44
C GLU A 97 11.36 -10.66 -5.39
N TRP A 98 11.09 -9.55 -6.09
CA TRP A 98 11.91 -8.34 -5.96
C TRP A 98 11.86 -7.74 -4.55
N LEU A 99 10.69 -7.75 -3.90
CA LEU A 99 10.60 -7.33 -2.51
C LEU A 99 11.42 -8.25 -1.58
N GLN A 100 11.35 -9.57 -1.81
CA GLN A 100 12.15 -10.54 -1.05
C GLN A 100 13.65 -10.36 -1.28
N ASP A 101 14.09 -10.25 -2.54
CA ASP A 101 15.50 -10.31 -2.89
C ASP A 101 16.22 -8.96 -2.71
N VAL A 102 15.56 -7.83 -3.00
CA VAL A 102 16.18 -6.49 -2.94
C VAL A 102 16.07 -5.87 -1.55
N PHE A 103 14.99 -6.14 -0.82
CA PHE A 103 14.73 -5.56 0.50
C PHE A 103 14.75 -6.58 1.63
N ASN A 104 15.11 -7.84 1.34
CA ASN A 104 15.19 -8.92 2.32
C ASN A 104 13.90 -9.10 3.14
N LEU A 105 12.74 -8.94 2.48
CA LEU A 105 11.43 -9.05 3.13
C LEU A 105 10.96 -10.50 3.20
N ASP A 106 10.46 -10.92 4.36
CA ASP A 106 9.74 -12.18 4.48
C ASP A 106 8.33 -12.04 3.91
N LEU A 107 8.03 -12.85 2.89
CA LEU A 107 6.71 -12.93 2.22
C LEU A 107 6.30 -14.40 2.01
N THR A 108 6.67 -15.26 2.97
CA THR A 108 6.55 -16.72 2.86
C THR A 108 5.22 -17.30 3.35
N LEU A 109 4.38 -16.53 4.04
CA LEU A 109 3.01 -16.95 4.40
C LEU A 109 2.03 -16.58 3.31
N VAL A 110 1.10 -17.48 2.98
CA VAL A 110 0.14 -17.28 1.88
C VAL A 110 -1.29 -17.59 2.33
N SER A 111 -2.14 -16.56 2.32
CA SER A 111 -3.56 -16.67 2.66
C SER A 111 -4.45 -16.56 1.41
N ARG A 112 -5.69 -17.06 1.52
CA ARG A 112 -6.74 -16.84 0.53
C ARG A 112 -7.66 -15.72 1.00
N LEU A 113 -7.87 -14.71 0.15
CA LEU A 113 -8.82 -13.63 0.40
C LEU A 113 -10.07 -13.76 -0.49
N GLY A 114 -11.03 -12.85 -0.32
CA GLY A 114 -12.29 -12.89 -1.04
C GLY A 114 -12.12 -12.77 -2.56
N GLY A 115 -12.90 -13.55 -3.30
CA GLY A 115 -12.87 -13.59 -4.77
C GLY A 115 -11.72 -14.38 -5.41
N HIS A 116 -10.72 -14.84 -4.65
CA HIS A 116 -9.60 -15.61 -5.18
C HIS A 116 -9.90 -17.12 -5.25
N SER A 117 -9.55 -17.74 -6.38
CA SER A 117 -9.64 -19.20 -6.57
C SER A 117 -8.57 -19.98 -5.80
N HIS A 118 -7.40 -19.38 -5.55
CA HIS A 118 -6.27 -19.98 -4.85
C HIS A 118 -5.69 -19.04 -3.78
N PRO A 119 -5.00 -19.56 -2.74
CA PRO A 119 -4.23 -18.74 -1.81
C PRO A 119 -3.07 -18.09 -2.57
N ARG A 120 -2.99 -16.76 -2.51
CA ARG A 120 -1.98 -15.99 -3.24
C ARG A 120 -1.61 -14.67 -2.59
N THR A 121 -2.16 -14.39 -1.42
CA THR A 121 -1.86 -13.16 -0.69
C THR A 121 -0.71 -13.43 0.27
N HIS A 122 0.47 -12.93 -0.11
CA HIS A 122 1.73 -13.07 0.61
C HIS A 122 1.86 -12.09 1.78
N ARG A 123 2.41 -12.57 2.89
CA ARG A 123 2.80 -11.80 4.08
C ARG A 123 3.99 -12.46 4.78
N GLY A 124 4.65 -11.72 5.66
CA GLY A 124 5.73 -12.23 6.51
C GLY A 124 5.24 -12.82 7.83
N HIS A 125 6.16 -13.48 8.53
CA HIS A 125 6.03 -13.85 9.94
C HIS A 125 6.30 -12.67 10.89
N ASP A 126 6.74 -11.53 10.35
CA ASP A 126 7.03 -10.32 11.11
C ASP A 126 5.85 -9.93 12.01
N ALA A 127 6.17 -9.41 13.20
CA ALA A 127 5.20 -8.76 14.07
C ALA A 127 4.84 -7.35 13.55
N LYS A 128 4.55 -7.22 12.25
CA LYS A 128 4.15 -5.96 11.60
C LYS A 128 3.08 -6.26 10.56
N PHE A 129 2.23 -5.28 10.27
CA PHE A 129 1.31 -5.42 9.14
C PHE A 129 2.11 -5.49 7.83
N PRO A 130 1.70 -6.30 6.83
CA PRO A 130 2.47 -6.48 5.60
C PRO A 130 2.75 -5.17 4.85
N GLY A 131 1.77 -4.26 4.79
CA GLY A 131 1.95 -2.95 4.17
C GLY A 131 2.98 -2.08 4.88
N MET A 132 3.03 -2.16 6.21
CA MET A 132 4.03 -1.47 7.03
C MET A 132 5.42 -2.04 6.78
N ALA A 133 5.59 -3.36 6.89
CA ALA A 133 6.87 -4.03 6.67
C ALA A 133 7.46 -3.72 5.28
N ILE A 134 6.65 -3.91 4.22
CA ILE A 134 7.07 -3.66 2.84
C ILE A 134 7.44 -2.18 2.64
N THR A 135 6.54 -1.27 3.02
CA THR A 135 6.73 0.15 2.70
C THR A 135 7.89 0.74 3.52
N TYR A 136 8.05 0.35 4.78
CA TYR A 136 9.15 0.83 5.62
C TYR A 136 10.51 0.37 5.11
N ALA A 137 10.64 -0.88 4.65
CA ALA A 137 11.90 -1.33 4.06
C ALA A 137 12.31 -0.51 2.83
N LEU A 138 11.34 -0.20 1.95
CA LEU A 138 11.59 0.66 0.79
C LEU A 138 11.92 2.11 1.19
N MET A 139 11.24 2.65 2.19
CA MET A 139 11.48 4.00 2.72
C MET A 139 12.89 4.11 3.30
N GLN A 140 13.25 3.21 4.23
CA GLN A 140 14.56 3.19 4.87
C GLN A 140 15.67 3.08 3.83
N ARG A 141 15.51 2.16 2.87
CA ARG A 141 16.50 2.02 1.79
C ARG A 141 16.63 3.27 0.93
N PHE A 142 15.53 3.97 0.66
CA PHE A 142 15.58 5.21 -0.14
C PHE A 142 16.23 6.36 0.65
N GLU A 143 15.95 6.47 1.95
CA GLU A 143 16.58 7.43 2.85
C GLU A 143 18.10 7.21 2.94
N GLU A 144 18.53 5.95 3.07
CA GLU A 144 19.95 5.58 3.04
C GLU A 144 20.63 5.99 1.72
N LEU A 145 19.97 5.74 0.58
CA LEU A 145 20.50 6.13 -0.73
C LEU A 145 20.56 7.65 -0.90
N ALA A 146 19.57 8.38 -0.40
CA ALA A 146 19.58 9.84 -0.44
C ALA A 146 20.70 10.43 0.42
N GLU A 147 21.08 9.76 1.51
CA GLU A 147 22.23 10.14 2.34
C GLU A 147 23.57 9.76 1.70
N ALA A 148 23.68 8.55 1.15
CA ALA A 148 24.93 8.02 0.62
C ALA A 148 25.29 8.55 -0.78
N GLU A 149 24.29 8.81 -1.63
CA GLU A 149 24.43 9.24 -3.03
C GLU A 149 23.51 10.45 -3.34
N PRO A 150 23.64 11.59 -2.63
CA PRO A 150 22.74 12.74 -2.76
C PRO A 150 22.72 13.39 -4.16
N GLU A 151 23.76 13.16 -4.96
CA GLU A 151 23.80 13.60 -6.35
C GLU A 151 22.86 12.79 -7.26
N ARG A 152 22.60 11.52 -6.91
CA ARG A 152 21.75 10.58 -7.65
C ARG A 152 20.35 10.48 -7.08
N VAL A 153 20.21 10.54 -5.76
CA VAL A 153 18.94 10.35 -5.06
C VAL A 153 18.65 11.55 -4.16
N ALA A 154 17.52 12.21 -4.39
CA ALA A 154 17.06 13.32 -3.56
C ALA A 154 15.64 13.05 -3.05
N LEU A 155 15.41 13.37 -1.78
CA LEU A 155 14.11 13.29 -1.11
C LEU A 155 13.74 14.67 -0.55
N VAL A 156 12.56 15.19 -0.91
CA VAL A 156 12.01 16.40 -0.32
C VAL A 156 10.63 16.10 0.27
N LYS A 157 10.55 16.17 1.59
CA LYS A 157 9.31 15.99 2.37
C LYS A 157 8.66 17.35 2.62
N LYS A 158 7.39 17.38 3.03
CA LYS A 158 6.61 18.63 3.14
C LYS A 158 6.60 19.46 1.83
N ALA A 159 6.80 18.79 0.69
CA ALA A 159 6.83 19.36 -0.65
C ALA A 159 5.51 19.06 -1.38
N LYS A 160 4.58 20.01 -1.32
CA LYS A 160 3.28 19.86 -1.99
C LYS A 160 3.38 20.29 -3.45
N VAL A 161 3.42 19.33 -4.37
CA VAL A 161 3.28 19.61 -5.81
C VAL A 161 1.91 20.24 -6.06
N THR A 162 1.91 21.42 -6.69
CA THR A 162 0.70 22.21 -6.99
C THR A 162 0.41 22.27 -8.49
N LYS A 163 1.41 21.97 -9.33
CA LYS A 163 1.25 22.03 -10.80
C LYS A 163 2.17 21.04 -11.51
N VAL A 164 1.65 20.44 -12.58
CA VAL A 164 2.43 19.71 -13.58
C VAL A 164 2.67 20.66 -14.76
N ASN A 165 3.94 20.93 -15.07
CA ASN A 165 4.33 21.89 -16.10
C ASN A 165 4.39 21.20 -17.46
N LYS A 166 3.87 21.86 -18.51
CA LYS A 166 3.86 21.30 -19.87
C LYS A 166 3.97 22.36 -20.96
N ASN A 167 4.51 21.95 -22.10
CA ASN A 167 4.43 22.67 -23.37
C ASN A 167 3.72 21.78 -24.40
N GLY A 168 2.52 22.17 -24.83
CA GLY A 168 1.67 21.30 -25.66
C GLY A 168 1.31 20.00 -24.95
N ASN A 169 1.70 18.86 -25.53
CA ASN A 169 1.51 17.51 -25.00
C ASN A 169 2.75 16.97 -24.25
N THR A 170 3.80 17.78 -24.09
CA THR A 170 5.05 17.38 -23.45
C THR A 170 5.12 17.96 -22.05
N VAL A 171 5.22 17.08 -21.05
CA VAL A 171 5.46 17.47 -19.65
C VAL A 171 6.93 17.82 -19.48
N THR A 172 7.18 18.96 -18.86
CA THR A 172 8.52 19.52 -18.69
C THR A 172 9.02 19.43 -17.25
N GLY A 173 8.14 19.21 -16.28
CA GLY A 173 8.49 19.15 -14.87
C GLY A 173 7.30 19.39 -13.96
N VAL A 174 7.57 19.80 -12.71
CA VAL A 174 6.55 20.16 -11.72
C VAL A 174 6.91 21.42 -10.96
N THR A 175 5.89 22.06 -10.41
CA THR A 175 6.04 23.13 -9.43
C THR A 175 5.47 22.67 -8.10
N TYR A 176 6.21 22.90 -7.01
CA TYR A 176 5.82 22.51 -5.66
C TYR A 176 6.06 23.62 -4.65
N MET A 177 5.26 23.60 -3.58
CA MET A 177 5.42 24.46 -2.42
C MET A 177 6.26 23.74 -1.36
N PHE A 178 7.27 24.42 -0.84
CA PHE A 178 8.08 23.97 0.28
C PHE A 178 8.43 25.18 1.16
N ASN A 179 8.18 25.12 2.46
CA ASN A 179 8.36 26.26 3.39
C ASN A 179 7.68 27.57 2.92
N ASN A 180 6.50 27.46 2.30
CA ASN A 180 5.77 28.57 1.69
C ASN A 180 6.46 29.26 0.49
N GLU A 181 7.51 28.64 -0.05
CA GLU A 181 8.19 29.07 -1.26
C GLU A 181 7.82 28.15 -2.43
N GLU A 182 7.63 28.74 -3.61
CA GLU A 182 7.33 28.03 -4.84
C GLU A 182 8.65 27.64 -5.53
N THR A 183 8.84 26.34 -5.79
CA THR A 183 10.00 25.81 -6.48
C THR A 183 9.58 25.04 -7.73
N THR A 184 10.27 25.27 -8.85
CA THR A 184 10.05 24.54 -10.10
C THR A 184 11.26 23.66 -10.41
N VAL A 185 10.98 22.41 -10.78
CA VAL A 185 11.99 21.43 -11.17
C VAL A 185 11.60 20.81 -12.51
N ASP A 186 12.58 20.69 -13.40
CA ASP A 186 12.40 20.15 -14.75
C ASP A 186 12.83 18.68 -14.83
N GLY A 187 12.12 17.90 -15.64
CA GLY A 187 12.41 16.49 -15.89
C GLY A 187 11.17 15.67 -16.24
N PRO A 188 11.34 14.40 -16.66
CA PRO A 188 10.23 13.46 -16.75
C PRO A 188 9.54 13.29 -15.40
N VAL A 189 8.22 13.12 -15.40
CA VAL A 189 7.42 13.08 -14.17
C VAL A 189 6.67 11.76 -14.03
N ILE A 190 6.75 11.17 -12.84
CA ILE A 190 5.88 10.07 -12.39
C ILE A 190 4.99 10.59 -11.26
N LEU A 191 3.67 10.51 -11.41
CA LEU A 191 2.74 10.75 -10.30
C LEU A 191 2.27 9.43 -9.66
N ALA A 192 2.38 9.37 -8.33
CA ALA A 192 2.07 8.23 -7.48
C ALA A 192 1.29 8.67 -6.22
N THR A 193 0.34 9.61 -6.37
CA THR A 193 -0.25 10.37 -5.26
C THR A 193 -1.39 9.67 -4.50
N GLY A 194 -1.70 8.42 -4.82
CA GLY A 194 -2.80 7.68 -4.21
C GLY A 194 -4.21 8.15 -4.64
N GLY A 195 -5.23 7.65 -3.93
CA GLY A 195 -6.64 7.88 -4.22
C GLY A 195 -7.26 9.15 -3.61
N TYR A 196 -8.60 9.17 -3.59
CA TYR A 196 -9.42 10.30 -3.11
C TYR A 196 -10.48 9.91 -2.07
N ALA A 197 -10.35 8.72 -1.45
CA ALA A 197 -11.32 8.17 -0.50
C ALA A 197 -11.35 8.85 0.90
N ALA A 198 -10.55 9.89 1.13
CA ALA A 198 -10.58 10.72 2.34
C ALA A 198 -10.94 12.19 2.07
N ASP A 199 -11.28 12.55 0.82
CA ASP A 199 -11.69 13.91 0.51
C ASP A 199 -13.16 14.13 0.89
N PHE A 200 -13.40 14.78 2.03
CA PHE A 200 -14.72 15.20 2.49
C PHE A 200 -14.97 16.71 2.29
N SER A 201 -14.17 17.37 1.45
CA SER A 201 -14.37 18.79 1.12
C SER A 201 -15.50 19.00 0.10
N GLU A 202 -15.91 20.25 -0.09
CA GLU A 202 -16.88 20.63 -1.12
C GLU A 202 -16.40 20.34 -2.55
N THR A 203 -15.08 20.34 -2.78
CA THR A 203 -14.46 20.03 -4.07
C THR A 203 -14.19 18.54 -4.28
N SER A 204 -14.76 17.69 -3.42
CA SER A 204 -14.48 16.26 -3.40
C SER A 204 -14.88 15.55 -4.69
N LEU A 205 -13.97 14.73 -5.20
CA LEU A 205 -14.25 13.80 -6.28
C LEU A 205 -15.24 12.71 -5.83
N LEU A 206 -15.26 12.33 -4.55
CA LEU A 206 -16.30 11.45 -4.00
C LEU A 206 -17.67 12.11 -4.08
N LYS A 207 -17.79 13.38 -3.65
CA LYS A 207 -19.07 14.11 -3.68
C LYS A 207 -19.60 14.26 -5.11
N LYS A 208 -18.69 14.47 -6.08
CA LYS A 208 -19.02 14.58 -7.50
C LYS A 208 -19.49 13.27 -8.12
N TRP A 209 -18.79 12.16 -7.87
CA TRP A 209 -18.99 10.90 -8.61
C TRP A 209 -19.75 9.82 -7.83
N ARG A 210 -19.70 9.85 -6.49
CA ARG A 210 -20.33 8.88 -5.58
C ARG A 210 -20.95 9.54 -4.34
N PRO A 211 -21.90 10.47 -4.53
CA PRO A 211 -22.57 11.16 -3.41
C PRO A 211 -23.28 10.19 -2.45
N ASP A 212 -23.70 9.02 -2.94
CA ASP A 212 -24.32 7.94 -2.16
C ASP A 212 -23.41 7.37 -1.06
N THR A 213 -22.09 7.41 -1.26
CA THR A 213 -21.10 6.87 -0.29
C THR A 213 -20.36 7.95 0.49
N PHE A 214 -20.54 9.23 0.14
CA PHE A 214 -19.84 10.35 0.75
C PHE A 214 -20.03 10.43 2.28
N GLY A 215 -21.18 9.94 2.77
CA GLY A 215 -21.50 9.89 4.20
C GLY A 215 -20.81 8.78 5.00
N LEU A 216 -20.14 7.83 4.37
CA LEU A 216 -19.49 6.72 5.07
C LEU A 216 -18.18 7.17 5.76
N ALA A 217 -17.77 6.45 6.81
CA ALA A 217 -16.43 6.56 7.36
C ALA A 217 -15.39 5.98 6.37
N THR A 218 -14.11 6.31 6.54
CA THR A 218 -13.02 5.87 5.68
C THR A 218 -11.91 5.18 6.46
N THR A 219 -11.18 4.31 5.77
CA THR A 219 -9.94 3.67 6.28
C THR A 219 -8.67 4.35 5.79
N ASN A 220 -8.83 5.40 4.99
CA ASN A 220 -7.73 6.16 4.41
C ASN A 220 -7.13 7.13 5.43
N GLY A 221 -5.86 7.49 5.24
CA GLY A 221 -5.30 8.67 5.90
C GLY A 221 -5.89 9.97 5.31
N VAL A 222 -5.88 11.03 6.12
CA VAL A 222 -6.39 12.36 5.75
C VAL A 222 -5.74 12.95 4.49
N HIS A 223 -4.56 12.43 4.11
CA HIS A 223 -3.82 12.85 2.93
C HIS A 223 -4.41 12.37 1.58
N ALA A 224 -5.30 11.38 1.57
CA ALA A 224 -5.86 10.79 0.34
C ALA A 224 -6.99 11.65 -0.27
N THR A 225 -6.62 12.82 -0.79
CA THR A 225 -7.53 13.91 -1.18
C THR A 225 -7.70 14.10 -2.69
N GLY A 226 -7.11 13.23 -3.51
CA GLY A 226 -7.23 13.31 -4.96
C GLY A 226 -6.47 14.48 -5.62
N ASP A 227 -5.47 15.06 -4.97
CA ASP A 227 -4.73 16.22 -5.50
C ASP A 227 -4.13 15.94 -6.89
N GLY A 228 -3.47 14.79 -7.06
CA GLY A 228 -2.92 14.38 -8.36
C GLY A 228 -3.98 14.14 -9.44
N HIS A 229 -5.16 13.64 -9.06
CA HIS A 229 -6.28 13.48 -10.00
C HIS A 229 -6.73 14.84 -10.53
N LYS A 230 -6.96 15.80 -9.63
CA LYS A 230 -7.40 17.16 -9.95
C LYS A 230 -6.38 17.86 -10.86
N MET A 231 -5.10 17.81 -10.49
CA MET A 231 -4.01 18.39 -11.30
C MET A 231 -3.91 17.78 -12.70
N LEU A 232 -4.00 16.46 -12.82
CA LEU A 232 -3.86 15.78 -14.10
C LEU A 232 -5.07 16.02 -15.02
N MET A 233 -6.28 16.00 -14.47
CA MET A 233 -7.49 16.33 -15.24
C MET A 233 -7.46 17.78 -15.74
N GLU A 234 -6.94 18.71 -14.94
CA GLU A 234 -6.81 20.12 -15.34
C GLU A 234 -5.89 20.31 -16.56
N ILE A 235 -4.83 19.50 -16.70
CA ILE A 235 -3.93 19.55 -17.85
C ILE A 235 -4.42 18.72 -19.06
N GLY A 236 -5.61 18.11 -18.96
CA GLY A 236 -6.25 17.36 -20.05
C GLY A 236 -6.05 15.84 -20.01
N ALA A 237 -5.60 15.27 -18.88
CA ALA A 237 -5.57 13.81 -18.70
C ALA A 237 -6.98 13.24 -18.55
N ASN A 238 -7.19 12.04 -19.08
CA ASN A 238 -8.49 11.39 -19.02
C ASN A 238 -8.74 10.75 -17.65
N GLY A 239 -9.89 11.06 -17.03
CA GLY A 239 -10.36 10.40 -15.82
C GLY A 239 -11.37 9.32 -16.16
N ILE A 240 -11.06 8.07 -15.84
CA ILE A 240 -11.90 6.91 -16.15
C ILE A 240 -12.45 6.24 -14.90
N ASP A 241 -13.66 5.70 -15.01
CA ASP A 241 -14.32 4.91 -13.96
C ASP A 241 -14.37 5.60 -12.58
N MET A 242 -14.43 6.94 -12.55
CA MET A 242 -14.37 7.75 -11.32
C MET A 242 -15.52 7.46 -10.33
N ASP A 243 -16.60 6.83 -10.79
CA ASP A 243 -17.70 6.32 -9.96
C ASP A 243 -17.36 4.99 -9.24
N LYS A 244 -16.29 4.30 -9.66
CA LYS A 244 -15.85 3.03 -9.08
C LYS A 244 -15.02 3.29 -7.83
N VAL A 245 -15.74 3.45 -6.72
CA VAL A 245 -15.20 3.55 -5.36
C VAL A 245 -15.65 2.33 -4.57
N GLN A 246 -14.69 1.61 -3.98
CA GLN A 246 -14.93 0.40 -3.20
C GLN A 246 -15.18 0.73 -1.74
N VAL A 247 -16.27 0.16 -1.24
CA VAL A 247 -16.58 0.06 0.19
C VAL A 247 -16.05 -1.27 0.70
N HIS A 248 -15.30 -1.24 1.79
CA HIS A 248 -14.83 -2.43 2.49
C HIS A 248 -15.82 -2.84 3.57
N PRO A 249 -16.16 -4.13 3.73
CA PRO A 249 -17.20 -4.55 4.68
C PRO A 249 -16.77 -4.45 6.15
N THR A 250 -15.47 -4.55 6.45
CA THR A 250 -14.98 -4.72 7.82
C THR A 250 -14.10 -3.55 8.29
N GLY A 251 -14.70 -2.37 8.45
CA GLY A 251 -14.13 -1.28 9.25
C GLY A 251 -14.39 -1.52 10.74
N LEU A 252 -13.35 -1.45 11.56
CA LEU A 252 -13.44 -1.64 13.01
C LEU A 252 -14.19 -0.46 13.64
N VAL A 253 -15.27 -0.76 14.35
CA VAL A 253 -16.00 0.22 15.15
C VAL A 253 -15.41 0.25 16.55
N ASP A 254 -14.83 1.38 16.94
CA ASP A 254 -14.46 1.62 18.34
C ASP A 254 -15.74 1.82 19.17
N PRO A 255 -16.00 0.98 20.19
CA PRO A 255 -17.15 1.17 21.07
C PRO A 255 -17.15 2.52 21.81
N LYS A 256 -16.00 3.18 21.96
CA LYS A 256 -15.86 4.49 22.61
C LYS A 256 -16.10 5.67 21.67
N ASP A 257 -15.89 5.48 20.37
CA ASP A 257 -16.14 6.48 19.32
C ASP A 257 -16.77 5.82 18.07
N PRO A 258 -18.00 5.30 18.17
CA PRO A 258 -18.62 4.57 17.06
C PRO A 258 -18.91 5.47 15.86
N GLY A 259 -19.03 6.78 16.06
CA GLY A 259 -19.32 7.77 15.01
C GLY A 259 -18.09 8.25 14.23
N SER A 260 -16.88 7.76 14.56
CA SER A 260 -15.64 8.25 13.96
C SER A 260 -15.65 8.13 12.44
N LYS A 261 -15.22 9.21 11.75
CA LYS A 261 -15.07 9.21 10.29
C LYS A 261 -13.83 8.47 9.80
N TRP A 262 -12.88 8.17 10.69
CA TRP A 262 -11.65 7.45 10.37
C TRP A 262 -11.60 6.17 11.18
N LYS A 263 -11.58 5.03 10.50
CA LYS A 263 -11.65 3.71 11.13
C LYS A 263 -10.45 2.87 10.75
N PHE A 264 -10.00 2.04 11.69
CA PHE A 264 -9.03 1.00 11.38
C PHE A 264 -9.68 -0.09 10.53
N LEU A 265 -8.91 -0.62 9.60
CA LEU A 265 -9.36 -1.72 8.76
C LEU A 265 -9.12 -3.05 9.48
N ALA A 266 -10.15 -3.87 9.66
CA ALA A 266 -9.96 -5.27 10.00
C ALA A 266 -9.47 -6.00 8.74
N ALA A 267 -8.32 -6.66 8.82
CA ALA A 267 -7.75 -7.38 7.69
C ALA A 267 -8.73 -8.38 7.09
N GLU A 268 -8.83 -8.42 5.76
CA GLU A 268 -9.63 -9.43 5.06
C GLU A 268 -9.09 -10.84 5.32
N ALA A 269 -7.80 -10.96 5.63
CA ALA A 269 -7.18 -12.21 6.08
C ALA A 269 -7.88 -12.81 7.30
N LEU A 270 -8.49 -12.01 8.19
CA LEU A 270 -9.25 -12.55 9.32
C LEU A 270 -10.42 -13.43 8.86
N ARG A 271 -11.11 -13.05 7.78
CA ARG A 271 -12.15 -13.87 7.14
C ARG A 271 -11.53 -15.01 6.32
N GLY A 272 -10.41 -14.72 5.64
CA GLY A 272 -9.62 -15.71 4.90
C GLY A 272 -9.23 -16.93 5.72
N GLU A 273 -8.78 -16.67 6.96
CA GLU A 273 -8.39 -17.66 7.95
C GLU A 273 -9.58 -18.20 8.77
N GLY A 274 -10.82 -18.02 8.30
CA GLY A 274 -11.99 -18.69 8.89
C GLY A 274 -12.85 -17.83 9.82
N GLY A 275 -12.57 -16.53 9.97
CA GLY A 275 -13.43 -15.62 10.72
C GLY A 275 -14.83 -15.50 10.13
N LEU A 276 -15.85 -15.55 10.99
CA LEU A 276 -17.26 -15.46 10.63
C LEU A 276 -17.81 -14.05 10.80
N LEU A 277 -18.77 -13.66 9.96
CA LEU A 277 -19.60 -12.48 10.18
C LEU A 277 -20.95 -12.91 10.75
N LEU A 278 -21.24 -12.49 11.97
CA LEU A 278 -22.50 -12.79 12.67
C LEU A 278 -23.32 -11.52 12.86
N ASN A 279 -24.63 -11.63 12.66
CA ASN A 279 -25.58 -10.55 12.89
C ASN A 279 -26.00 -10.43 14.36
N GLY A 280 -26.94 -9.53 14.66
CA GLY A 280 -27.50 -9.29 15.99
C GLY A 280 -28.28 -10.46 16.61
N LYS A 281 -28.41 -11.59 15.89
CA LYS A 281 -28.99 -12.85 16.39
C LYS A 281 -27.98 -13.99 16.44
N GLY A 282 -26.71 -13.73 16.16
CA GLY A 282 -25.66 -14.77 16.15
C GLY A 282 -25.72 -15.68 14.92
N GLN A 283 -26.31 -15.20 13.82
CA GLN A 283 -26.51 -15.96 12.59
C GLN A 283 -25.56 -15.45 11.50
N ARG A 284 -25.11 -16.38 10.65
CA ARG A 284 -24.45 -16.04 9.38
C ARG A 284 -25.48 -15.49 8.39
N PHE A 285 -25.02 -14.63 7.48
CA PHE A 285 -25.88 -13.97 6.49
C PHE A 285 -25.22 -13.81 5.10
N SER A 286 -23.99 -14.30 4.93
CA SER A 286 -23.25 -14.20 3.66
C SER A 286 -22.15 -15.26 3.55
N ASP A 287 -21.63 -15.47 2.34
CA ASP A 287 -20.28 -16.01 2.18
C ASP A 287 -19.26 -14.91 2.52
N GLU A 288 -18.54 -15.09 3.63
CA GLU A 288 -17.55 -14.15 4.14
C GLU A 288 -16.35 -13.97 3.19
N LEU A 289 -16.19 -14.83 2.18
CA LEU A 289 -15.16 -14.73 1.13
C LEU A 289 -15.72 -14.28 -0.23
N GLY A 290 -16.96 -13.79 -0.26
CA GLY A 290 -17.51 -13.09 -1.42
C GLY A 290 -16.76 -11.80 -1.75
N HIS A 291 -17.07 -11.20 -2.90
CA HIS A 291 -16.56 -9.89 -3.26
C HIS A 291 -17.03 -8.82 -2.26
N ARG A 292 -16.24 -7.76 -2.07
CA ARG A 292 -16.49 -6.73 -1.05
C ARG A 292 -17.82 -6.00 -1.22
N ASP A 293 -18.24 -5.78 -2.46
CA ASP A 293 -19.53 -5.19 -2.79
C ASP A 293 -20.70 -6.10 -2.40
N TYR A 294 -20.60 -7.41 -2.64
CA TYR A 294 -21.55 -8.41 -2.17
C TYR A 294 -21.64 -8.44 -0.64
N VAL A 295 -20.50 -8.56 0.06
CA VAL A 295 -20.50 -8.66 1.53
C VAL A 295 -21.03 -7.37 2.16
N SER A 296 -20.61 -6.20 1.68
CA SER A 296 -21.11 -4.91 2.17
C SER A 296 -22.61 -4.73 1.88
N GLY A 297 -23.07 -5.17 0.70
CA GLY A 297 -24.50 -5.18 0.36
C GLY A 297 -25.32 -6.05 1.31
N LYS A 298 -24.82 -7.26 1.65
CA LYS A 298 -25.45 -8.13 2.64
C LYS A 298 -25.47 -7.51 4.05
N MET A 299 -24.44 -6.76 4.43
CA MET A 299 -24.48 -6.01 5.70
C MET A 299 -25.52 -4.90 5.72
N TRP A 300 -25.82 -4.29 4.57
CA TRP A 300 -26.90 -3.30 4.45
C TRP A 300 -28.28 -3.92 4.53
N GLU A 301 -28.50 -5.08 3.88
CA GLU A 301 -29.74 -5.85 4.05
C GLU A 301 -29.99 -6.19 5.53
N GLU A 302 -28.96 -6.66 6.26
CA GLU A 302 -29.06 -6.91 7.70
C GLU A 302 -29.40 -5.63 8.50
N LYS A 303 -28.95 -4.45 8.04
CA LYS A 303 -29.27 -3.16 8.67
C LYS A 303 -30.74 -2.81 8.53
N GLU A 304 -31.26 -2.96 7.33
CA GLU A 304 -32.66 -2.71 7.00
C GLU A 304 -33.59 -3.68 7.77
N ASN A 305 -33.13 -4.91 7.98
CA ASN A 305 -33.85 -5.93 8.75
C ASN A 305 -33.73 -5.76 10.28
N GLY A 306 -33.02 -4.73 10.77
CA GLY A 306 -32.83 -4.50 12.21
C GLY A 306 -31.95 -5.54 12.91
N LEU A 307 -31.07 -6.21 12.16
CA LEU A 307 -30.18 -7.28 12.64
C LEU A 307 -28.76 -6.78 12.92
N TRP A 308 -28.60 -5.50 13.22
CA TRP A 308 -27.33 -4.91 13.66
C TRP A 308 -27.16 -4.98 15.19
N PRO A 309 -25.92 -4.93 15.72
CA PRO A 309 -24.66 -4.75 15.00
C PRO A 309 -24.09 -6.06 14.42
N ILE A 310 -23.21 -5.91 13.41
CA ILE A 310 -22.47 -7.03 12.83
C ILE A 310 -21.15 -7.24 13.58
N ARG A 311 -20.81 -8.51 13.83
CA ARG A 311 -19.59 -8.93 14.52
C ARG A 311 -18.73 -9.79 13.62
N LEU A 312 -17.43 -9.50 13.60
CA LEU A 312 -16.43 -10.47 13.14
C LEU A 312 -16.03 -11.35 14.32
N VAL A 313 -16.07 -12.66 14.14
CA VAL A 313 -15.76 -13.65 15.18
C VAL A 313 -14.69 -14.61 14.66
N LEU A 314 -13.52 -14.61 15.32
CA LEU A 314 -12.45 -15.58 15.08
C LEU A 314 -12.39 -16.58 16.24
N ASN A 315 -12.31 -17.87 15.93
CA ASN A 315 -11.98 -18.90 16.91
C ASN A 315 -10.47 -18.92 17.22
N SER A 316 -10.05 -19.76 18.18
CA SER A 316 -8.65 -19.76 18.63
C SER A 316 -7.67 -20.13 17.53
N LYS A 317 -8.03 -21.10 16.67
CA LYS A 317 -7.23 -21.53 15.52
C LYS A 317 -6.95 -20.39 14.55
N ALA A 318 -7.99 -19.66 14.15
CA ALA A 318 -7.87 -18.52 13.25
C ALA A 318 -7.10 -17.37 13.90
N SER A 319 -7.36 -17.07 15.17
CA SER A 319 -6.63 -16.01 15.87
C SER A 319 -5.14 -16.34 16.05
N ASN A 320 -4.77 -17.60 16.27
CA ASN A 320 -3.35 -17.97 16.44
C ASN A 320 -2.54 -17.80 15.14
N VAL A 321 -3.16 -18.01 13.97
CA VAL A 321 -2.53 -17.78 12.65
C VAL A 321 -2.32 -16.28 12.37
N LEU A 322 -3.14 -15.43 12.99
CA LEU A 322 -3.16 -13.97 12.87
C LEU A 322 -2.95 -13.29 14.22
N ASP A 323 -2.09 -13.88 15.07
CA ASP A 323 -1.92 -13.48 16.46
C ASP A 323 -1.58 -11.99 16.57
N PHE A 324 -0.63 -11.53 15.75
CA PHE A 324 -0.26 -10.12 15.65
C PHE A 324 -1.46 -9.20 15.40
N HIS A 325 -2.33 -9.54 14.43
CA HIS A 325 -3.52 -8.76 14.13
C HIS A 325 -4.45 -8.70 15.34
N THR A 326 -4.74 -9.85 15.95
CA THR A 326 -5.67 -9.91 17.09
C THR A 326 -5.15 -9.16 18.31
N ARG A 327 -3.86 -9.31 18.66
CA ARG A 327 -3.23 -8.55 19.74
C ARG A 327 -3.25 -7.06 19.45
N HIS A 328 -2.87 -6.64 18.24
CA HIS A 328 -2.88 -5.23 17.86
C HIS A 328 -4.28 -4.61 17.97
N TYR A 329 -5.31 -5.28 17.45
CA TYR A 329 -6.68 -4.77 17.55
C TYR A 329 -7.20 -4.78 18.99
N SER A 330 -6.79 -5.76 19.81
CA SER A 330 -7.18 -5.84 21.22
C SER A 330 -6.49 -4.79 22.09
N GLY A 331 -5.19 -4.52 21.91
CA GLY A 331 -4.49 -3.43 22.61
C GLY A 331 -5.12 -2.06 22.34
N ARG A 332 -5.64 -1.85 21.13
CA ARG A 332 -6.41 -0.64 20.77
C ARG A 332 -7.86 -0.63 21.29
N GLY A 333 -8.32 -1.69 21.94
CA GLY A 333 -9.70 -1.82 22.43
C GLY A 333 -10.74 -2.04 21.32
N LEU A 334 -10.32 -2.33 20.09
CA LEU A 334 -11.20 -2.55 18.93
C LEU A 334 -11.68 -4.01 18.81
N MET A 335 -11.01 -4.93 19.50
CA MET A 335 -11.31 -6.36 19.51
C MET A 335 -11.23 -6.94 20.92
N LYS A 336 -12.15 -7.82 21.28
CA LYS A 336 -12.22 -8.42 22.63
C LYS A 336 -12.12 -9.94 22.56
N LYS A 337 -11.35 -10.51 23.48
CA LYS A 337 -11.28 -11.96 23.70
C LYS A 337 -12.38 -12.38 24.68
N MET A 338 -13.13 -13.43 24.37
CA MET A 338 -14.25 -13.90 25.19
C MET A 338 -14.56 -15.39 24.95
N THR A 339 -15.21 -16.04 25.90
CA THR A 339 -15.76 -17.41 25.78
C THR A 339 -17.02 -17.43 24.90
N GLY A 340 -17.47 -18.60 24.45
CA GLY A 340 -18.73 -18.70 23.70
C GLY A 340 -19.97 -18.28 24.49
N ALA A 341 -20.00 -18.53 25.81
CA ALA A 341 -21.08 -18.06 26.70
C ALA A 341 -21.13 -16.53 26.78
N GLU A 342 -19.97 -15.89 26.90
CA GLU A 342 -19.86 -14.43 26.86
C GLU A 342 -20.23 -13.85 25.49
N LEU A 343 -19.85 -14.53 24.40
CA LEU A 343 -20.24 -14.15 23.04
C LEU A 343 -21.75 -14.22 22.84
N ALA A 344 -22.40 -15.32 23.25
CA ALA A 344 -23.85 -15.46 23.16
C ALA A 344 -24.56 -14.31 23.92
N LYS A 345 -24.08 -14.01 25.14
CA LYS A 345 -24.58 -12.90 25.95
C LYS A 345 -24.35 -11.53 25.31
N GLU A 346 -23.19 -11.29 24.72
CA GLU A 346 -22.85 -10.02 24.06
C GLU A 346 -23.69 -9.80 22.80
N ILE A 347 -23.96 -10.87 22.04
CA ILE A 347 -24.89 -10.84 20.90
C ILE A 347 -26.33 -10.59 21.36
N GLY A 348 -26.71 -11.16 22.50
CA GLY A 348 -28.10 -11.19 22.98
C GLY A 348 -28.89 -12.41 22.48
N CYS A 349 -28.20 -13.52 22.19
CA CYS A 349 -28.80 -14.79 21.78
C CYS A 349 -28.55 -15.89 22.84
N SER A 350 -29.25 -17.03 22.73
CA SER A 350 -28.96 -18.16 23.62
C SER A 350 -27.70 -18.92 23.17
N GLU A 351 -26.98 -19.53 24.11
CA GLU A 351 -25.84 -20.41 23.79
C GLU A 351 -26.27 -21.55 22.84
N LYS A 352 -27.51 -22.03 22.97
CA LYS A 352 -28.07 -23.05 22.09
C LYS A 352 -28.19 -22.56 20.64
N ASP A 353 -28.63 -21.31 20.43
CA ASP A 353 -28.76 -20.74 19.09
C ASP A 353 -27.38 -20.53 18.44
N LEU A 354 -26.41 -20.02 19.21
CA LEU A 354 -25.04 -19.86 18.73
C LEU A 354 -24.37 -21.20 18.43
N GLN A 355 -24.54 -22.20 19.29
CA GLN A 355 -24.08 -23.57 19.05
C GLN A 355 -24.72 -24.15 17.79
N ALA A 356 -26.01 -23.88 17.53
CA ALA A 356 -26.67 -24.32 16.31
C ALA A 356 -26.04 -23.67 15.06
N THR A 357 -25.73 -22.37 15.09
CA THR A 357 -24.99 -21.69 14.02
C THR A 357 -23.63 -22.36 13.75
N PHE A 358 -22.84 -22.63 14.79
CA PHE A 358 -21.52 -23.27 14.64
C PHE A 358 -21.62 -24.71 14.16
N THR A 359 -22.58 -25.48 14.69
CA THR A 359 -22.81 -26.87 14.28
C THR A 359 -23.21 -26.94 12.81
N ASN A 360 -24.12 -26.06 12.37
CA ASN A 360 -24.53 -25.97 10.98
C ASN A 360 -23.35 -25.57 10.07
N TYR A 361 -22.56 -24.57 10.46
CA TYR A 361 -21.37 -24.16 9.73
C TYR A 361 -20.35 -25.30 9.56
N ASN A 362 -20.09 -26.06 10.62
CA ASN A 362 -19.20 -27.22 10.57
C ASN A 362 -19.75 -28.33 9.66
N ALA A 363 -21.07 -28.61 9.71
CA ALA A 363 -21.70 -29.60 8.85
C ALA A 363 -21.62 -29.23 7.37
N ILE A 364 -21.81 -27.94 7.05
CA ILE A 364 -21.60 -27.39 5.70
C ILE A 364 -20.15 -27.60 5.25
N ALA A 365 -19.19 -27.26 6.10
CA ALA A 365 -17.77 -27.39 5.77
C ALA A 365 -17.33 -28.86 5.57
N ASP A 366 -17.91 -29.78 6.32
CA ASP A 366 -17.74 -31.24 6.16
C ASP A 366 -18.43 -31.79 4.89
N GLY A 367 -19.18 -30.96 4.15
CA GLY A 367 -19.94 -31.36 2.96
C GLY A 367 -21.22 -32.14 3.26
N LYS A 368 -21.68 -32.15 4.52
CA LYS A 368 -22.93 -32.81 4.94
C LYS A 368 -24.16 -32.00 4.57
N GLU A 369 -24.01 -30.67 4.48
CA GLU A 369 -25.05 -29.72 4.08
C GLU A 369 -24.54 -28.75 3.01
N LYS A 370 -25.47 -28.14 2.27
CA LYS A 370 -25.13 -27.09 1.31
C LYS A 370 -25.12 -25.73 1.99
N ASP A 371 -24.11 -24.91 1.71
CA ASP A 371 -24.09 -23.54 2.22
C ASP A 371 -25.20 -22.70 1.56
N PRO A 372 -26.08 -22.04 2.33
CA PRO A 372 -27.17 -21.24 1.78
C PRO A 372 -26.68 -19.98 1.04
N PHE A 373 -25.44 -19.56 1.26
CA PHE A 373 -24.83 -18.39 0.64
C PHE A 373 -23.84 -18.75 -0.48
N GLY A 374 -23.65 -20.04 -0.75
CA GLY A 374 -22.75 -20.55 -1.78
C GLY A 374 -21.26 -20.58 -1.40
N LYS A 375 -20.92 -20.50 -0.11
CA LYS A 375 -19.55 -20.57 0.40
C LYS A 375 -18.86 -21.88 -0.02
N LYS A 376 -17.62 -21.75 -0.50
CA LYS A 376 -16.84 -22.88 -1.05
C LYS A 376 -15.57 -23.22 -0.28
N PHE A 377 -15.02 -22.25 0.45
CA PHE A 377 -13.71 -22.37 1.08
C PHE A 377 -13.83 -22.12 2.58
N PHE A 378 -13.23 -23.03 3.36
CA PHE A 378 -13.32 -23.03 4.81
C PHE A 378 -11.92 -23.27 5.39
N HIS A 379 -11.58 -22.59 6.48
CA HIS A 379 -10.29 -22.71 7.17
C HIS A 379 -10.52 -22.71 8.69
N ASN A 380 -9.53 -23.26 9.42
CA ASN A 380 -9.46 -23.22 10.88
C ASN A 380 -10.71 -23.77 11.60
N LEU A 381 -11.22 -24.91 11.12
CA LEU A 381 -12.37 -25.63 11.68
C LEU A 381 -11.99 -26.66 12.75
N PRO A 382 -12.96 -27.20 13.51
CA PRO A 382 -14.35 -26.74 13.63
C PRO A 382 -14.46 -25.46 14.49
N PHE A 383 -15.61 -24.79 14.40
CA PHE A 383 -16.08 -23.83 15.42
C PHE A 383 -16.74 -24.60 16.57
N ASP A 384 -16.27 -24.39 17.79
CA ASP A 384 -16.80 -25.01 19.01
C ASP A 384 -17.19 -23.90 19.98
N ILE A 385 -18.41 -23.91 20.54
CA ILE A 385 -18.84 -22.88 21.49
C ILE A 385 -17.97 -22.83 22.74
N ASN A 386 -17.29 -23.93 23.09
CA ASN A 386 -16.39 -23.99 24.23
C ASN A 386 -15.00 -23.41 23.93
N ASP A 387 -14.75 -22.97 22.69
CA ASP A 387 -13.53 -22.29 22.30
C ASP A 387 -13.50 -20.86 22.86
N THR A 388 -12.33 -20.22 22.73
CA THR A 388 -12.17 -18.79 22.94
C THR A 388 -12.24 -18.04 21.62
N PHE A 389 -12.93 -16.91 21.64
CA PHE A 389 -13.20 -16.09 20.47
C PHE A 389 -12.58 -14.70 20.58
N HIS A 390 -12.10 -14.18 19.46
CA HIS A 390 -11.79 -12.77 19.28
C HIS A 390 -12.89 -12.11 18.46
N VAL A 391 -13.48 -11.04 19.01
CA VAL A 391 -14.72 -10.46 18.51
C VAL A 391 -14.58 -8.96 18.36
N ALA A 392 -15.00 -8.43 17.22
CA ALA A 392 -14.97 -7.00 16.92
C ALA A 392 -16.22 -6.56 16.16
N LEU A 393 -16.65 -5.32 16.41
CA LEU A 393 -17.79 -4.71 15.73
C LEU A 393 -17.36 -4.17 14.36
N MET A 394 -18.19 -4.42 13.34
CA MET A 394 -17.89 -4.11 11.95
C MET A 394 -18.92 -3.19 11.33
N GLU A 395 -18.45 -2.28 10.49
CA GLU A 395 -19.30 -1.55 9.55
C GLU A 395 -18.62 -1.41 8.18
N PRO A 396 -19.41 -1.22 7.10
CA PRO A 396 -18.85 -0.90 5.80
C PRO A 396 -18.27 0.53 5.75
N VAL A 397 -17.09 0.67 5.14
CA VAL A 397 -16.29 1.92 5.12
C VAL A 397 -15.69 2.19 3.74
N LEU A 398 -15.55 3.47 3.36
CA LEU A 398 -14.77 3.90 2.19
C LEU A 398 -13.33 3.41 2.30
N HIS A 399 -12.80 2.88 1.20
CA HIS A 399 -11.51 2.18 1.26
C HIS A 399 -10.59 2.44 0.08
N PHE A 400 -11.07 2.31 -1.17
CA PHE A 400 -10.21 2.40 -2.34
C PHE A 400 -10.94 3.00 -3.53
N THR A 401 -10.27 3.83 -4.33
CA THR A 401 -10.81 4.42 -5.56
C THR A 401 -10.22 3.71 -6.78
N MET A 402 -10.99 2.85 -7.45
CA MET A 402 -10.54 2.12 -8.65
C MET A 402 -10.56 3.01 -9.90
N GLY A 403 -11.46 3.98 -9.92
CA GLY A 403 -11.42 5.07 -10.88
C GLY A 403 -10.20 5.94 -10.68
N GLY A 404 -9.65 6.45 -11.77
CA GLY A 404 -8.44 7.25 -11.75
C GLY A 404 -8.04 7.77 -13.11
N ILE A 405 -6.79 8.16 -13.25
CA ILE A 405 -6.22 8.67 -14.51
C ILE A 405 -5.92 7.50 -15.44
N GLU A 406 -6.36 7.62 -16.69
CA GLU A 406 -6.15 6.58 -17.69
C GLU A 406 -4.67 6.43 -18.05
N ILE A 407 -4.22 5.18 -18.09
CA ILE A 407 -2.87 4.80 -18.49
C ILE A 407 -2.91 3.70 -19.55
N ASN A 408 -1.82 3.56 -20.30
CA ASN A 408 -1.53 2.36 -21.08
C ASN A 408 -0.72 1.33 -20.27
N ASP A 409 -0.37 0.21 -20.92
CA ASP A 409 0.38 -0.89 -20.31
C ASP A 409 1.84 -0.55 -19.95
N GLN A 410 2.35 0.60 -20.42
CA GLN A 410 3.65 1.18 -20.05
C GLN A 410 3.54 2.27 -18.96
N ALA A 411 2.37 2.40 -18.32
CA ALA A 411 2.07 3.42 -17.31
C ALA A 411 2.16 4.88 -17.80
N GLN A 412 2.08 5.12 -19.11
CA GLN A 412 2.02 6.48 -19.67
C GLN A 412 0.61 7.06 -19.46
N CYS A 413 0.56 8.30 -19.00
CA CYS A 413 -0.70 9.03 -18.82
C CYS A 413 -1.34 9.37 -20.17
N LEU A 414 -2.61 9.03 -20.37
CA LEU A 414 -3.33 9.33 -21.61
C LEU A 414 -4.14 10.63 -21.50
N ASN A 415 -4.06 11.45 -22.55
CA ASN A 415 -4.88 12.64 -22.68
C ASN A 415 -6.30 12.31 -23.19
N SER A 416 -7.15 13.32 -23.31
CA SER A 416 -8.54 13.17 -23.79
C SER A 416 -8.69 12.62 -25.22
N GLU A 417 -7.62 12.63 -26.03
CA GLU A 417 -7.59 12.01 -27.36
C GLU A 417 -7.09 10.55 -27.33
N GLY A 418 -6.80 10.00 -26.15
CA GLY A 418 -6.21 8.67 -25.98
C GLY A 418 -4.71 8.61 -26.34
N LYS A 419 -4.05 9.76 -26.52
CA LYS A 419 -2.61 9.81 -26.80
C LYS A 419 -1.81 9.97 -25.50
N PRO A 420 -0.64 9.31 -25.37
CA PRO A 420 0.20 9.49 -24.19
C PRO A 420 0.77 10.91 -24.14
N PHE A 421 0.79 11.50 -22.95
CA PHE A 421 1.61 12.68 -22.67
C PHE A 421 3.08 12.30 -22.76
N ASP A 422 3.88 13.16 -23.40
CA ASP A 422 5.31 12.94 -23.50
C ASP A 422 5.99 13.29 -22.17
N GLY A 423 6.75 12.33 -21.61
CA GLY A 423 7.44 12.48 -20.33
C GLY A 423 6.57 12.40 -19.06
N LEU A 424 5.33 11.88 -19.14
CA LEU A 424 4.42 11.76 -18.00
C LEU A 424 3.92 10.32 -17.78
N PHE A 425 4.12 9.83 -16.56
CA PHE A 425 3.73 8.49 -16.14
C PHE A 425 2.89 8.54 -14.86
N VAL A 426 2.01 7.56 -14.67
CA VAL A 426 1.09 7.49 -13.54
C VAL A 426 1.03 6.05 -13.01
N CYS A 427 1.08 5.88 -11.69
CA CYS A 427 1.00 4.56 -11.06
C CYS A 427 0.30 4.57 -9.69
N GLY A 428 0.03 3.36 -9.16
CA GLY A 428 -0.70 3.18 -7.91
C GLY A 428 -2.19 3.46 -8.03
N GLU A 429 -2.84 3.81 -6.91
CA GLU A 429 -4.27 4.12 -6.85
C GLU A 429 -4.67 5.39 -7.64
N LEU A 430 -3.69 6.20 -8.08
CA LEU A 430 -3.94 7.30 -9.01
C LEU A 430 -4.32 6.80 -10.42
N ALA A 431 -3.86 5.61 -10.81
CA ALA A 431 -4.14 5.01 -12.11
C ALA A 431 -5.52 4.34 -12.13
N GLY A 432 -6.33 4.70 -13.14
CA GLY A 432 -7.60 4.04 -13.42
C GLY A 432 -7.44 2.79 -14.30
N GLY A 433 -8.49 1.97 -14.37
CA GLY A 433 -8.59 0.83 -15.29
C GLY A 433 -7.89 -0.47 -14.84
N VAL A 434 -6.92 -0.41 -13.92
CA VAL A 434 -6.17 -1.59 -13.44
C VAL A 434 -7.07 -2.62 -12.74
N HIS A 435 -8.11 -2.16 -12.05
CA HIS A 435 -8.98 -2.99 -11.22
C HIS A 435 -10.43 -3.10 -11.72
N GLY A 436 -10.80 -2.30 -12.73
CA GLY A 436 -12.17 -2.20 -13.23
C GLY A 436 -13.20 -1.92 -12.13
N ALA A 437 -14.34 -2.62 -12.17
CA ALA A 437 -15.48 -2.34 -11.31
C ALA A 437 -15.26 -2.71 -9.83
N ASN A 438 -14.39 -3.69 -9.53
CA ASN A 438 -14.12 -4.12 -8.17
C ASN A 438 -12.69 -4.65 -8.03
N ARG A 439 -11.96 -4.16 -7.02
CA ARG A 439 -10.60 -4.60 -6.70
C ARG A 439 -10.61 -5.83 -5.78
N LEU A 440 -9.80 -6.85 -6.10
CA LEU A 440 -9.55 -8.00 -5.23
C LEU A 440 -8.64 -7.61 -4.03
N GLY A 441 -8.88 -8.24 -2.88
CA GLY A 441 -8.02 -8.11 -1.70
C GLY A 441 -6.57 -8.48 -2.03
N GLY A 442 -5.59 -7.73 -1.53
CA GLY A 442 -4.15 -7.91 -1.81
C GLY A 442 -3.65 -7.31 -3.14
N SER A 443 -4.54 -7.02 -4.11
CA SER A 443 -4.13 -6.50 -5.43
C SER A 443 -3.73 -5.02 -5.41
N SER A 444 -4.03 -4.28 -4.34
CA SER A 444 -3.60 -2.88 -4.21
C SER A 444 -2.09 -2.76 -4.00
N LEU A 445 -1.51 -3.50 -3.02
CA LEU A 445 -0.05 -3.51 -2.83
C LEU A 445 0.67 -4.04 -4.07
N LEU A 446 0.10 -5.07 -4.70
CA LEU A 446 0.64 -5.60 -5.95
C LEU A 446 0.62 -4.54 -7.06
N GLY A 447 -0.51 -3.84 -7.23
CA GLY A 447 -0.64 -2.75 -8.20
C GLY A 447 0.37 -1.64 -7.95
N CYS A 448 0.61 -1.28 -6.68
CA CYS A 448 1.64 -0.31 -6.31
C CYS A 448 3.04 -0.73 -6.79
N VAL A 449 3.44 -1.97 -6.49
CA VAL A 449 4.79 -2.46 -6.86
C VAL A 449 4.90 -2.67 -8.37
N VAL A 450 3.96 -3.38 -9.00
CA VAL A 450 4.03 -3.66 -10.44
C VAL A 450 4.01 -2.37 -11.25
N TYR A 451 3.03 -1.49 -11.05
CA TYR A 451 2.93 -0.28 -11.85
C TYR A 451 3.93 0.79 -11.43
N GLY A 452 4.38 0.81 -10.17
CA GLY A 452 5.52 1.62 -9.76
C GLY A 452 6.78 1.24 -10.55
N ARG A 453 7.09 -0.06 -10.62
CA ARG A 453 8.24 -0.57 -11.41
C ARG A 453 8.06 -0.33 -12.90
N VAL A 454 6.88 -0.57 -13.47
CA VAL A 454 6.59 -0.27 -14.88
C VAL A 454 6.78 1.22 -15.19
N ALA A 455 6.25 2.12 -14.34
CA ALA A 455 6.44 3.56 -14.53
C ALA A 455 7.92 3.96 -14.39
N GLY A 456 8.64 3.39 -13.43
CA GLY A 456 10.08 3.60 -13.27
C GLY A 456 10.89 3.15 -14.49
N ASP A 457 10.62 1.95 -15.01
CA ASP A 457 11.26 1.42 -16.22
C ASP A 457 10.98 2.31 -17.44
N SER A 458 9.72 2.70 -17.64
CA SER A 458 9.32 3.55 -18.76
C SER A 458 9.92 4.96 -18.68
N ALA A 459 9.95 5.55 -17.49
CA ALA A 459 10.57 6.86 -17.27
C ALA A 459 12.09 6.82 -17.46
N SER A 460 12.76 5.76 -16.99
CA SER A 460 14.20 5.56 -17.23
C SER A 460 14.51 5.42 -18.72
N LYS A 461 13.73 4.64 -19.46
CA LYS A 461 13.88 4.52 -20.92
C LYS A 461 13.73 5.88 -21.60
N TYR A 462 12.70 6.64 -21.21
CA TYR A 462 12.47 7.97 -21.76
C TYR A 462 13.62 8.95 -21.43
N LEU A 463 14.11 8.95 -20.19
CA LEU A 463 15.26 9.74 -19.76
C LEU A 463 16.49 9.43 -20.60
N PHE A 464 16.87 8.15 -20.72
CA PHE A 464 18.07 7.77 -21.47
C PHE A 464 17.94 8.02 -22.97
N GLN A 465 16.74 7.85 -23.56
CA GLN A 465 16.48 8.24 -24.95
C GLN A 465 16.69 9.73 -25.17
N ARG A 466 16.23 10.59 -24.24
CA ARG A 466 16.47 12.04 -24.32
C ARG A 466 17.95 12.38 -24.24
N VAL A 467 18.68 11.80 -23.29
CA VAL A 467 20.13 12.00 -23.14
C VAL A 467 20.87 11.60 -24.43
N LEU A 468 20.55 10.44 -25.01
CA LEU A 468 21.15 9.98 -26.27
C LEU A 468 20.83 10.92 -27.44
N ASN A 469 19.59 11.43 -27.49
CA ASN A 469 19.17 12.33 -28.56
C ASN A 469 19.77 13.74 -28.45
N GLN A 470 20.11 14.22 -27.25
CA GLN A 470 20.64 15.58 -27.05
C GLN A 470 22.16 15.72 -27.32
N GLY A 471 22.88 14.63 -27.61
CA GLY A 471 24.35 14.66 -27.75
C GLY A 471 24.96 13.85 -28.90
N MET A 472 24.16 13.23 -29.78
CA MET A 472 24.66 12.32 -30.81
C MET A 472 24.30 12.76 -32.24
N SER A 473 25.15 12.42 -33.22
CA SER A 473 24.84 12.61 -34.64
C SER A 473 23.60 11.79 -35.03
N PRO A 474 22.83 12.18 -36.08
CA PRO A 474 21.64 11.45 -36.53
C PRO A 474 21.86 9.97 -36.86
N ALA A 475 23.10 9.56 -37.13
CA ALA A 475 23.46 8.17 -37.36
C ALA A 475 23.61 7.38 -36.05
N ALA A 476 24.15 8.01 -35.00
CA ALA A 476 24.33 7.37 -33.70
C ALA A 476 23.05 7.39 -32.84
N GLN A 477 22.18 8.40 -33.04
CA GLN A 477 20.79 8.39 -32.55
C GLN A 477 19.99 7.18 -33.08
N ARG A 478 20.20 6.79 -34.35
CA ARG A 478 19.54 5.63 -34.97
C ARG A 478 20.01 4.28 -34.43
N LEU A 479 21.25 4.19 -33.93
CA LEU A 479 21.78 3.00 -33.26
C LEU A 479 21.25 2.87 -31.81
N GLY A 480 21.06 3.99 -31.10
CA GLY A 480 20.48 4.02 -29.75
C GLY A 480 18.97 3.74 -29.70
N GLN A 481 18.28 3.82 -30.83
CA GLN A 481 16.84 3.48 -30.95
C GLN A 481 16.58 1.99 -31.26
N ILE A 482 17.62 1.15 -31.37
CA ILE A 482 17.46 -0.28 -31.59
C ILE A 482 17.05 -0.93 -30.25
N SER A 483 15.75 -1.08 -30.05
CA SER A 483 15.20 -1.91 -28.97
C SER A 483 15.20 -3.37 -29.44
N LEU A 484 16.14 -4.17 -28.94
CA LEU A 484 16.14 -5.61 -29.18
C LEU A 484 15.08 -6.26 -28.30
N HIS A 485 13.97 -6.67 -28.90
CA HIS A 485 13.00 -7.53 -28.25
C HIS A 485 13.24 -8.99 -28.65
N ILE A 486 13.44 -9.85 -27.64
CA ILE A 486 13.32 -11.30 -27.78
C ILE A 486 11.92 -11.63 -27.27
N ASP A 487 11.02 -12.00 -28.18
CA ASP A 487 9.68 -12.46 -27.82
C ASP A 487 9.76 -13.91 -27.31
N PRO A 488 9.55 -14.18 -26.01
CA PRO A 488 9.60 -15.53 -25.48
C PRO A 488 8.46 -16.43 -26.00
N ALA A 489 7.41 -15.87 -26.62
CA ALA A 489 6.36 -16.64 -27.29
C ALA A 489 6.74 -17.13 -28.70
N GLN A 490 7.83 -16.60 -29.29
CA GLN A 490 8.39 -17.07 -30.56
C GLN A 490 9.91 -17.28 -30.45
N PRO A 491 10.35 -18.41 -29.86
CA PRO A 491 11.78 -18.72 -29.70
C PRO A 491 12.50 -18.69 -31.06
N GLY A 492 13.59 -17.93 -31.15
CA GLY A 492 14.41 -17.83 -32.36
C GLY A 492 14.07 -16.68 -33.33
N LYS A 493 13.10 -15.82 -32.99
CA LYS A 493 12.87 -14.55 -33.72
C LYS A 493 13.32 -13.36 -32.90
N VAL A 494 14.16 -12.53 -33.51
CA VAL A 494 14.52 -11.19 -33.02
C VAL A 494 13.69 -10.20 -33.84
N SER A 495 12.80 -9.44 -33.18
CA SER A 495 12.08 -8.34 -33.82
C SER A 495 12.87 -7.04 -33.58
N VAL A 496 13.20 -6.36 -34.67
CA VAL A 496 13.80 -5.02 -34.62
C VAL A 496 12.74 -4.02 -35.05
N GLU A 497 12.27 -3.20 -34.10
CA GLU A 497 11.42 -2.05 -34.41
C GLU A 497 12.27 -0.82 -34.66
N TRP A 498 12.03 -0.16 -35.79
CA TRP A 498 12.66 1.10 -36.16
C TRP A 498 11.64 2.23 -35.90
N GLY A 499 12.02 3.21 -35.07
CA GLY A 499 11.21 4.42 -34.85
C GLY A 499 10.94 5.11 -36.19
N SER A 500 9.66 5.30 -36.54
CA SER A 500 9.23 5.68 -37.87
C SER A 500 9.70 7.07 -38.29
N GLY A 501 10.47 7.13 -39.37
CA GLY A 501 10.70 8.29 -40.21
C GLY A 501 10.87 7.86 -41.67
N ALA A 502 9.77 7.90 -42.42
CA ALA A 502 9.65 7.83 -43.89
C ALA A 502 10.34 6.68 -44.68
N SER A 503 9.49 5.82 -45.24
CA SER A 503 9.59 5.07 -46.51
C SER A 503 10.97 4.77 -47.15
N GLY A 504 11.25 3.49 -47.37
CA GLY A 504 12.19 3.03 -48.39
C GLY A 504 12.39 1.50 -48.40
N SER A 505 11.98 0.84 -49.48
CA SER A 505 12.13 -0.60 -49.71
C SER A 505 13.59 -1.04 -49.87
N SER A 506 13.99 -2.21 -49.36
CA SER A 506 14.70 -3.25 -50.13
C SER A 506 15.09 -4.51 -49.32
N SER A 507 14.77 -5.63 -49.97
CA SER A 507 15.26 -7.02 -49.97
C SER A 507 16.54 -7.48 -49.22
N THR A 508 16.39 -8.61 -48.50
CA THR A 508 17.26 -9.80 -48.31
C THR A 508 18.75 -9.68 -47.94
N SER A 509 19.15 -10.37 -46.86
CA SER A 509 19.96 -11.61 -46.95
C SER A 509 20.15 -12.27 -45.57
N GLN A 510 19.87 -13.59 -45.52
CA GLN A 510 20.22 -14.48 -44.41
C GLN A 510 21.74 -14.74 -44.46
N SER A 511 22.41 -14.65 -43.32
CA SER A 511 23.65 -15.39 -43.08
C SER A 511 23.64 -15.99 -41.68
N GLN A 512 23.62 -17.32 -41.64
CA GLN A 512 23.95 -18.11 -40.46
C GLN A 512 25.46 -18.04 -40.26
N SER A 513 25.90 -17.72 -39.05
CA SER A 513 27.21 -18.14 -38.57
C SER A 513 27.08 -18.60 -37.12
N SER A 514 27.52 -19.83 -36.92
CA SER A 514 27.65 -20.55 -35.66
C SER A 514 29.07 -20.37 -35.16
N ASP A 515 29.25 -19.89 -33.93
CA ASP A 515 30.46 -20.13 -33.15
C ASP A 515 30.21 -19.96 -31.64
N PRO A 516 31.02 -20.62 -30.78
CA PRO A 516 30.58 -21.11 -29.46
C PRO A 516 30.67 -20.09 -28.33
N VAL A 517 29.74 -20.23 -27.39
CA VAL A 517 29.63 -19.46 -26.14
C VAL A 517 30.83 -19.74 -25.23
N ALA A 518 31.66 -18.73 -25.01
CA ALA A 518 32.68 -18.72 -23.98
C ALA A 518 32.11 -18.19 -22.65
N ASN A 519 32.23 -19.01 -21.60
CA ASN A 519 31.93 -18.68 -20.21
C ASN A 519 32.55 -17.35 -19.76
N GLN A 520 31.72 -16.40 -19.32
CA GLN A 520 32.15 -15.33 -18.43
C GLN A 520 31.30 -15.29 -17.17
N LYS A 521 32.01 -15.40 -16.04
CA LYS A 521 31.51 -15.42 -14.67
C LYS A 521 30.87 -14.09 -14.31
N GLN A 522 29.70 -14.16 -13.66
CA GLN A 522 29.10 -13.07 -12.90
C GLN A 522 30.10 -12.51 -11.89
N PHE A 523 30.41 -11.22 -12.00
CA PHE A 523 31.02 -10.46 -10.92
C PHE A 523 29.91 -9.66 -10.23
N SER A 524 29.50 -10.13 -9.05
CA SER A 524 28.86 -9.32 -8.02
C SER A 524 29.93 -8.38 -7.46
N ALA A 525 29.73 -7.06 -7.56
CA ALA A 525 30.60 -6.09 -6.90
C ALA A 525 29.73 -4.97 -6.30
N ALA A 526 29.34 -5.16 -5.04
CA ALA A 526 28.94 -4.07 -4.16
C ALA A 526 30.23 -3.51 -3.51
N PRO A 527 30.52 -2.20 -3.62
CA PRO A 527 31.58 -1.60 -2.83
C PRO A 527 31.03 -1.10 -1.47
N VAL A 528 31.79 -1.37 -0.42
CA VAL A 528 31.57 -0.92 0.97
C VAL A 528 32.58 0.17 1.30
N LEU A 529 32.17 1.39 1.67
CA LEU A 529 33.02 2.43 2.32
C LEU A 529 32.11 3.36 3.17
N LYS A 530 32.25 3.44 4.50
CA LYS A 530 33.17 4.23 5.38
C LYS A 530 33.04 5.77 5.25
N GLY A 531 32.67 6.43 6.35
CA GLY A 531 32.19 7.82 6.40
C GLY A 531 33.14 8.89 6.96
N GLY A 532 32.57 10.09 7.14
CA GLY A 532 33.17 11.31 7.74
C GLY A 532 32.17 12.49 7.72
N ALA A 533 32.28 13.44 8.64
CA ALA A 533 31.16 14.21 9.23
C ALA A 533 30.97 15.71 8.83
N ALA A 534 29.75 16.19 9.13
CA ALA A 534 29.31 17.51 9.66
C ALA A 534 28.98 18.75 8.75
N ASP A 535 27.70 19.18 8.90
CA ASP A 535 27.11 20.52 9.11
C ASP A 535 26.67 21.53 8.00
N SER A 536 25.58 22.23 8.38
CA SER A 536 24.93 23.51 7.97
C SER A 536 24.09 23.69 6.68
N SER A 537 22.85 24.18 6.90
CA SER A 537 22.08 25.28 6.25
C SER A 537 21.76 25.27 4.75
N ASP A 538 21.54 24.12 4.12
CA ASP A 538 21.17 24.01 2.71
C ASP A 538 19.81 23.29 2.55
N PRO A 539 18.82 23.84 1.81
CA PRO A 539 17.53 23.18 1.53
C PRO A 539 17.63 21.87 0.73
N ALA A 540 18.83 21.49 0.26
CA ALA A 540 19.13 20.16 -0.27
C ALA A 540 19.68 19.16 0.79
N LYS A 541 19.87 19.56 2.04
CA LYS A 541 20.29 18.66 3.14
C LYS A 541 19.10 18.22 3.98
N VAL A 542 18.66 16.98 3.77
CA VAL A 542 17.87 16.22 4.74
C VAL A 542 18.74 16.00 5.99
N SER A 543 18.19 16.19 7.19
CA SER A 543 18.87 15.76 8.42
C SER A 543 19.15 14.26 8.33
N SER A 544 20.44 13.87 8.35
CA SER A 544 20.88 12.49 8.21
C SER A 544 20.14 11.55 9.18
N PRO A 545 19.49 10.48 8.71
CA PRO A 545 18.80 9.50 9.56
C PRO A 545 19.72 8.88 10.62
N ASN A 546 21.00 8.69 10.32
CA ASN A 546 22.00 8.18 11.27
C ASN A 546 22.64 9.25 12.17
N LYS A 547 22.47 10.55 11.87
CA LYS A 547 22.98 11.63 12.74
C LYS A 547 21.99 11.92 13.87
N ALA A 548 20.69 11.86 13.59
CA ALA A 548 19.64 12.00 14.60
C ALA A 548 19.78 10.94 15.70
N LEU A 549 19.99 9.68 15.34
CA LEU A 549 20.30 8.59 16.28
C LEU A 549 21.54 8.88 17.13
N LYS A 550 22.63 9.35 16.52
CA LYS A 550 23.90 9.66 17.22
C LYS A 550 23.84 10.86 18.16
N GLU A 551 22.93 11.81 17.92
CA GLU A 551 22.79 13.04 18.71
C GLU A 551 21.61 13.01 19.67
N PHE A 552 20.73 12.01 19.57
CA PHE A 552 19.53 11.93 20.39
C PHE A 552 19.86 11.76 21.87
N LYS A 553 19.27 12.64 22.70
CA LYS A 553 19.38 12.60 24.16
C LYS A 553 18.01 12.86 24.75
N VAL A 554 17.56 11.98 25.64
CA VAL A 554 16.32 12.18 26.39
C VAL A 554 16.56 13.26 27.45
N PRO A 555 15.78 14.36 27.47
CA PRO A 555 15.92 15.39 28.49
C PRO A 555 15.83 14.82 29.92
N GLU A 556 16.58 15.40 30.85
CA GLU A 556 16.62 14.98 32.26
C GLU A 556 15.34 15.35 33.03
N LYS A 557 14.46 16.15 32.43
CA LYS A 557 13.20 16.57 33.07
C LYS A 557 12.31 15.35 33.30
N GLU A 558 11.86 15.16 34.54
CA GLU A 558 11.01 14.04 34.92
C GLU A 558 9.53 14.45 34.98
N PHE A 559 8.66 13.55 34.57
CA PHE A 559 7.20 13.69 34.66
C PHE A 559 6.59 12.44 35.26
N SER A 560 5.58 12.59 36.12
CA SER A 560 4.83 11.43 36.64
C SER A 560 3.79 10.93 35.63
N LEU A 561 3.41 9.65 35.69
CA LEU A 561 2.29 9.14 34.88
C LEU A 561 0.97 9.88 35.17
N GLU A 562 0.77 10.36 36.39
CA GLU A 562 -0.40 11.18 36.74
C GLU A 562 -0.38 12.54 36.03
N GLU A 563 0.80 13.15 35.90
CA GLU A 563 0.96 14.39 35.13
C GLU A 563 0.71 14.16 33.64
N ILE A 564 1.30 13.12 33.07
CA ILE A 564 1.04 12.71 31.67
C ILE A 564 -0.45 12.47 31.45
N GLY A 565 -1.13 11.84 32.41
CA GLY A 565 -2.57 11.59 32.40
C GLY A 565 -3.46 12.83 32.32
N LYS A 566 -2.93 14.03 32.64
CA LYS A 566 -3.66 15.30 32.49
C LYS A 566 -3.71 15.79 31.04
N HIS A 567 -2.73 15.38 30.24
CA HIS A 567 -2.58 15.73 28.82
C HIS A 567 -3.24 14.66 27.94
N ASN A 568 -4.57 14.57 28.03
CA ASN A 568 -5.38 13.51 27.41
C ASN A 568 -6.44 14.03 26.43
N LYS A 569 -6.22 15.22 25.84
CA LYS A 569 -7.14 15.85 24.87
C LYS A 569 -6.46 16.06 23.53
N LYS A 570 -7.23 16.24 22.47
CA LYS A 570 -6.67 16.36 21.11
C LYS A 570 -5.72 17.57 21.00
N GLU A 571 -6.07 18.65 21.67
CA GLU A 571 -5.33 19.92 21.70
C GLU A 571 -4.26 19.96 22.81
N ASP A 572 -4.13 18.87 23.59
CA ASP A 572 -3.17 18.75 24.69
C ASP A 572 -2.92 17.25 24.98
N LEU A 573 -1.97 16.68 24.24
CA LEU A 573 -1.77 15.23 24.17
C LEU A 573 -0.33 14.82 24.44
N TRP A 574 -0.10 14.15 25.57
CA TRP A 574 1.18 13.52 25.89
C TRP A 574 1.03 12.01 26.00
N ILE A 575 2.12 11.30 25.70
CA ILE A 575 2.24 9.85 25.88
C ILE A 575 3.59 9.50 26.50
N ALA A 576 3.64 8.38 27.22
CA ALA A 576 4.90 7.75 27.62
C ALA A 576 5.22 6.58 26.68
N VAL A 577 6.48 6.42 26.30
CA VAL A 577 6.98 5.29 25.52
C VAL A 577 8.37 4.90 26.02
N LYS A 578 8.52 3.66 26.47
CA LYS A 578 9.79 3.08 26.95
C LYS A 578 10.51 3.96 27.99
N GLY A 579 9.75 4.54 28.92
CA GLY A 579 10.24 5.45 29.96
C GLY A 579 10.55 6.88 29.48
N VAL A 580 10.31 7.21 28.21
CA VAL A 580 10.44 8.54 27.61
C VAL A 580 9.07 9.22 27.56
N VAL A 581 9.02 10.54 27.75
CA VAL A 581 7.80 11.34 27.69
C VAL A 581 7.80 12.17 26.41
N MET A 582 6.72 12.06 25.65
CA MET A 582 6.55 12.71 24.35
C MET A 582 5.33 13.62 24.36
N ASN A 583 5.52 14.89 23.98
CA ASN A 583 4.42 15.81 23.71
C ASN A 583 4.05 15.71 22.22
N VAL A 584 3.01 14.94 21.91
CA VAL A 584 2.62 14.68 20.52
C VAL A 584 1.60 15.69 19.99
N THR A 585 1.21 16.71 20.76
CA THR A 585 0.13 17.66 20.45
C THR A 585 0.20 18.23 19.04
N ASP A 586 1.36 18.78 18.64
CA ASP A 586 1.55 19.39 17.32
C ASP A 586 1.94 18.37 16.23
N TRP A 587 2.11 17.11 16.61
CA TRP A 587 2.55 16.02 15.74
C TRP A 587 1.46 14.98 15.46
N VAL A 588 0.29 15.10 16.11
CA VAL A 588 -0.82 14.16 15.98
C VAL A 588 -1.21 13.87 14.53
N ASP A 589 -1.30 14.94 13.73
CA ASP A 589 -1.68 14.85 12.32
C ASP A 589 -0.51 14.44 11.41
N GLU A 590 0.73 14.46 11.91
CA GLU A 590 1.92 13.99 11.20
C GLU A 590 2.20 12.49 11.43
N HIS A 591 1.58 11.85 12.43
CA HIS A 591 1.83 10.44 12.74
C HIS A 591 1.42 9.51 11.56
N PRO A 592 2.28 8.54 11.15
CA PRO A 592 2.05 7.69 9.97
C PRO A 592 0.77 6.86 10.00
N GLY A 593 0.42 6.36 11.19
CA GLY A 593 -0.82 5.62 11.44
C GLY A 593 -2.07 6.50 11.40
N GLY A 594 -1.89 7.82 11.41
CA GLY A 594 -2.93 8.83 11.62
C GLY A 594 -3.21 9.10 13.11
N PRO A 595 -4.01 10.15 13.41
CA PRO A 595 -4.33 10.58 14.77
C PRO A 595 -4.93 9.49 15.66
N GLN A 596 -5.79 8.65 15.09
CA GLN A 596 -6.48 7.58 15.82
C GLN A 596 -5.49 6.57 16.42
N ALA A 597 -4.29 6.44 15.85
CA ALA A 597 -3.26 5.57 16.38
C ALA A 597 -2.72 6.04 17.74
N LEU A 598 -2.73 7.36 17.98
CA LEU A 598 -2.31 8.02 19.22
C LEU A 598 -3.49 8.18 20.19
N PHE A 599 -4.70 8.39 19.67
CA PHE A 599 -5.89 8.63 20.50
C PHE A 599 -6.30 7.43 21.38
N SER A 600 -5.89 6.21 21.04
CA SER A 600 -6.10 5.05 21.93
C SER A 600 -5.30 5.15 23.25
N HIS A 601 -4.25 5.97 23.28
CA HIS A 601 -3.24 6.03 24.35
C HIS A 601 -3.07 7.41 24.97
N MET A 602 -4.07 8.28 24.83
CA MET A 602 -3.98 9.66 25.32
C MET A 602 -3.75 9.73 26.83
N GLY A 603 -2.67 10.40 27.24
CA GLY A 603 -2.26 10.53 28.63
C GLY A 603 -1.84 9.20 29.26
N LYS A 604 -1.36 8.23 28.47
CA LYS A 604 -0.99 6.90 28.95
C LYS A 604 0.41 6.49 28.50
N ASP A 605 0.88 5.42 29.12
CA ASP A 605 2.01 4.63 28.63
C ASP A 605 1.56 3.79 27.42
N ALA A 606 2.28 3.94 26.31
CA ALA A 606 2.07 3.28 25.03
C ALA A 606 3.26 2.38 24.65
N SER A 607 4.12 2.00 25.62
CA SER A 607 5.32 1.21 25.37
C SER A 607 5.03 -0.12 24.67
N GLU A 608 4.01 -0.85 25.13
CA GLU A 608 3.65 -2.15 24.55
C GLU A 608 3.19 -2.00 23.10
N GLU A 609 2.31 -1.04 22.79
CA GLU A 609 1.88 -0.76 21.42
C GLU A 609 2.99 -0.21 20.53
N PHE A 610 3.92 0.54 21.11
CA PHE A 610 5.09 1.01 20.38
C PHE A 610 5.97 -0.17 19.98
N GLU A 611 6.35 -1.04 20.91
CA GLU A 611 7.16 -2.25 20.67
C GLU A 611 6.53 -3.20 19.64
N MET A 612 5.20 -3.27 19.61
CA MET A 612 4.50 -4.08 18.62
C MET A 612 4.64 -3.57 17.19
N LEU A 613 4.97 -2.29 16.95
CA LEU A 613 4.87 -1.69 15.62
C LEU A 613 6.16 -1.00 15.16
N HIS A 614 6.99 -0.61 16.11
CA HIS A 614 8.12 0.27 15.91
C HIS A 614 9.36 -0.35 16.53
N ASP A 615 10.47 -0.23 15.83
CA ASP A 615 11.78 -0.51 16.39
C ASP A 615 12.20 0.72 17.22
N ASP A 616 13.08 0.53 18.20
CA ASP A 616 13.44 1.57 19.18
C ASP A 616 14.08 2.80 18.54
N GLU A 617 14.76 2.61 17.42
CA GLU A 617 15.36 3.66 16.61
C GLU A 617 14.33 4.64 16.03
N VAL A 618 13.03 4.29 15.97
CA VAL A 618 11.99 5.11 15.34
C VAL A 618 11.82 6.46 16.04
N ILE A 619 11.79 6.51 17.37
CA ILE A 619 11.65 7.78 18.11
C ILE A 619 12.87 8.68 17.90
N PRO A 620 14.11 8.23 18.16
CA PRO A 620 15.32 9.02 17.90
C PRO A 620 15.44 9.50 16.46
N LYS A 621 15.01 8.67 15.50
CA LYS A 621 15.18 8.94 14.07
C LYS A 621 14.13 9.89 13.50
N TYR A 622 12.86 9.73 13.89
CA TYR A 622 11.74 10.39 13.23
C TYR A 622 10.99 11.40 14.09
N ALA A 623 11.16 11.35 15.41
CA ALA A 623 10.46 12.20 16.35
C ALA A 623 11.32 12.65 17.57
N PRO A 624 12.62 12.98 17.40
CA PRO A 624 13.46 13.37 18.54
C PRO A 624 13.00 14.69 19.18
N GLU A 625 12.44 15.61 18.40
CA GLU A 625 12.07 16.97 18.83
C GLU A 625 10.84 17.02 19.74
N ILE A 626 9.99 15.99 19.71
CA ILE A 626 8.78 15.93 20.55
C ILE A 626 9.03 15.20 21.88
N VAL A 627 10.24 14.72 22.11
CA VAL A 627 10.67 14.11 23.38
C VAL A 627 10.97 15.22 24.39
N ILE A 628 10.16 15.32 25.44
CA ILE A 628 10.23 16.42 26.43
C ILE A 628 10.89 16.03 27.75
N GLY A 629 11.10 14.73 27.99
CA GLY A 629 11.73 14.23 29.21
C GLY A 629 11.54 12.73 29.42
N ARG A 630 11.58 12.31 30.68
CA ARG A 630 11.49 10.90 31.12
C ARG A 630 10.43 10.69 32.18
N VAL A 631 9.93 9.47 32.30
CA VAL A 631 8.94 9.11 33.30
C VAL A 631 9.63 8.93 34.66
N ALA A 632 9.18 9.67 35.67
CA ALA A 632 9.75 9.64 37.01
C ALA A 632 9.70 8.21 37.60
N GLY A 633 10.84 7.72 38.07
CA GLY A 633 10.95 6.39 38.68
C GLY A 633 10.89 5.21 37.70
N GLN A 634 10.84 5.44 36.38
CA GLN A 634 10.97 4.39 35.36
C GLN A 634 12.35 4.45 34.70
N LYS A 635 12.91 3.28 34.41
CA LYS A 635 14.13 3.18 33.60
C LYS A 635 13.75 3.39 32.12
N ILE A 636 14.54 4.19 31.41
CA ILE A 636 14.44 4.27 29.94
C ILE A 636 14.89 2.93 29.35
N THR A 637 14.02 2.30 28.57
CA THR A 637 14.26 1.01 27.89
C THR A 637 14.35 1.16 26.37
N LEU A 638 14.38 2.39 25.86
CA LEU A 638 14.57 2.70 24.45
C LEU A 638 16.05 2.47 24.08
N GLU A 639 16.30 1.53 23.17
CA GLU A 639 17.65 1.19 22.68
C GLU A 639 17.96 1.90 21.36
N TYR A 640 19.00 2.75 21.32
CA TYR A 640 19.36 3.52 20.12
C TYR A 640 20.82 3.96 20.08
#